data_AF-A0A0D1YR88-F1
#
_entry.id   AF-A0A0D1YR88-F1
#
_cell.length_a   1.000
_cell.length_b   1.000
_cell.length_c   1.000
_cell.angle_alpha   90.00
_cell.angle_beta   90.00
_cell.angle_gamma   90.00
#
_symmetry.space_group_name_H-M   'P 1'
#
loop_
_entity.id
_entity.type
_entity.pdbx_description
1 polymer ?
#
loop_
_entity_poly.entity_id
_entity_poly.type
_entity_poly.pdbx_seq_one_letter_code
_entity_poly.pdbx_strand_id
1 'polypeptide(L)'
;MTQSPLKVIALISGGKDSLFSILHCTANGHEVVALANLHPKLSSNVGTESGDEGEDMNSFMYQTVGYSVIPLYSQCLGIPLYRREITGTAVQTGRYYDSGHDQKSLDETEDLALLLQDVLKEHPEANALCSGAILSTYQRTRVESVAVRLGLTPLAYLWQYPALPPPPGREDSLTGLLHDMSSAGCDARIIKIASGGIKENLLWSNVADARTQSRLVTGLRPFFTDHEFWLRGAVLGEGGEYETLAVNGPRPLWKRRIEIPTDKTSTFYGEGGVSYFRLGTAKTVENDIRDSSSEVSGTPQPRSLDVQFENVLERVQTQASEMMVSDSGRGAAAVPSENQSASFSNELMPMTQNLAAAYLTISNITATKTGVPSDDTETAADQMRHICKQLNAVLDSIKVPGRLTTSNIVSTTLLLKDMSQFASVNSIYSSMFRPGEPNPPARVTISCQLPQGVEVSLNVILDLGPREARRGLHVQSRSYWAPANIGPYSQAICVPVQQSPEAGVNVHDAGLLEMVHMAGQIPLVPQSMLLMDGDFTHAGVLSLQHLWRVGQERDVDIWPWGVAFVKQDPNAAESNATTALQIWEKAHRIGTRPRNTSSRDDEEEEEDNDRGPDAWDLQFNRFQLTISASHDEVLGRHLHVLPNNTVFGQRATAADIIPPFIAAEVISLPRDAPVEWWSLGVANVTQVLDSNPAAASCGRADFAWGSISRTSLHAEKSREASSARASAVQHLMTVLVRLASDSGDFQTGYHQHVEDDLRAYLLQLNISHQPKSPLLECVHGTAFVSTVGGHPQWAELSKRQLFGTLTVIPCRSVYGRPGTPFSSIDDASEGAKSSESLGQVRYPGTGVADVTAESATCQPLAVAMTMRIDSTIRA
;
A
#
# COMPACT_ATOMS: atom_id res chain seq x y z
N MET A 1 17.11 6.86 18.78
CA MET A 1 17.59 5.65 19.50
C MET A 1 18.22 4.71 18.48
N THR A 2 19.46 4.26 18.66
CA THR A 2 20.09 3.33 17.71
C THR A 2 19.52 1.92 17.87
N GLN A 3 19.09 1.31 16.78
CA GLN A 3 18.56 -0.05 16.74
C GLN A 3 19.61 -1.05 17.25
N SER A 4 19.19 -2.01 18.07
CA SER A 4 20.08 -3.12 18.46
C SER A 4 20.42 -3.98 17.24
N PRO A 5 21.69 -4.36 17.04
CA PRO A 5 22.11 -5.18 15.91
C PRO A 5 21.43 -6.55 15.98
N LEU A 6 20.83 -6.99 14.87
CA LEU A 6 20.24 -8.32 14.76
C LEU A 6 21.31 -9.37 14.44
N LYS A 7 21.06 -10.61 14.87
CA LYS A 7 21.85 -11.80 14.52
C LYS A 7 21.08 -12.59 13.47
N VAL A 8 21.59 -12.56 12.25
CA VAL A 8 20.85 -12.90 11.04
C VAL A 8 21.27 -14.25 10.49
N ILE A 9 20.30 -15.09 10.17
CA ILE A 9 20.47 -16.26 9.29
C ILE A 9 20.19 -15.78 7.86
N ALA A 10 21.13 -15.94 6.94
CA ALA A 10 20.94 -15.57 5.54
C ALA A 10 20.57 -16.78 4.69
N LEU A 11 19.41 -16.73 4.02
CA LEU A 11 19.04 -17.71 3.01
C LEU A 11 19.86 -17.46 1.74
N ILE A 12 20.63 -18.46 1.33
CA ILE A 12 21.46 -18.37 0.12
C ILE A 12 20.97 -19.35 -0.95
N SER A 13 20.89 -18.84 -2.18
CA SER A 13 20.67 -19.63 -3.39
C SER A 13 21.95 -19.79 -4.22
N GLY A 14 22.98 -19.00 -3.91
CA GLY A 14 24.15 -18.83 -4.76
C GLY A 14 24.00 -17.72 -5.80
N GLY A 15 22.79 -17.24 -6.06
CA GLY A 15 22.53 -16.13 -6.99
C GLY A 15 22.84 -14.75 -6.43
N LYS A 16 22.90 -13.76 -7.33
CA LYS A 16 23.21 -12.35 -7.05
C LYS A 16 22.42 -11.76 -5.87
N ASP A 17 21.13 -12.10 -5.76
CA ASP A 17 20.21 -11.41 -4.85
C ASP A 17 20.43 -11.82 -3.40
N SER A 18 20.63 -13.12 -3.17
CA SER A 18 20.85 -13.65 -1.83
C SER A 18 22.12 -13.11 -1.19
N LEU A 19 23.19 -12.94 -1.98
CA LEU A 19 24.45 -12.39 -1.51
C LEU A 19 24.40 -10.85 -1.37
N PHE A 20 23.72 -10.15 -2.28
CA PHE A 20 23.56 -8.70 -2.18
C PHE A 20 22.69 -8.30 -0.97
N SER A 21 21.69 -9.11 -0.61
CA SER A 21 20.86 -8.89 0.58
C SER A 21 21.67 -8.95 1.89
N ILE A 22 22.75 -9.76 1.95
CA ILE A 22 23.69 -9.79 3.10
C ILE A 22 24.41 -8.45 3.27
N LEU A 23 24.76 -7.78 2.16
CA LEU A 23 25.39 -6.46 2.22
C LEU A 23 24.45 -5.43 2.82
N HIS A 24 23.17 -5.46 2.47
CA HIS A 24 22.17 -4.60 3.10
C HIS A 24 21.93 -4.94 4.58
N CYS A 25 22.01 -6.21 4.99
CA CYS A 25 22.00 -6.54 6.43
C CYS A 25 23.15 -5.85 7.16
N THR A 26 24.36 -5.93 6.59
CA THR A 26 25.57 -5.31 7.16
C THR A 26 25.44 -3.78 7.18
N ALA A 27 24.92 -3.18 6.11
CA ALA A 27 24.72 -1.74 6.00
C ALA A 27 23.65 -1.19 6.97
N ASN A 28 22.71 -2.03 7.42
CA ASN A 28 21.77 -1.72 8.50
C ASN A 28 22.32 -2.10 9.90
N GLY A 29 23.61 -2.40 10.01
CA GLY A 29 24.27 -2.72 11.27
C GLY A 29 23.92 -4.09 11.84
N HIS A 30 23.45 -5.04 11.03
CA HIS A 30 23.17 -6.40 11.46
C HIS A 30 24.35 -7.34 11.17
N GLU A 31 24.44 -8.41 11.93
CA GLU A 31 25.51 -9.41 11.82
C GLU A 31 24.96 -10.73 11.29
N VAL A 32 25.52 -11.24 10.19
CA VAL A 32 25.14 -12.54 9.65
C VAL A 32 25.95 -13.64 10.34
N VAL A 33 25.27 -14.51 11.08
CA VAL A 33 25.88 -15.56 11.90
C VAL A 33 25.87 -16.94 11.22
N ALA A 34 24.94 -17.15 10.28
CA ALA A 34 24.78 -18.42 9.58
C ALA A 34 24.23 -18.24 8.17
N LEU A 35 24.62 -19.13 7.27
CA LEU A 35 24.06 -19.31 5.94
C LEU A 35 23.17 -20.55 5.94
N ALA A 36 22.01 -20.47 5.30
CA ALA A 36 21.09 -21.58 5.18
C ALA A 36 20.70 -21.79 3.71
N ASN A 37 20.72 -23.05 3.26
CA ASN A 37 20.36 -23.42 1.89
C ASN A 37 19.57 -24.73 1.85
N LEU A 38 18.46 -24.74 1.11
CA LEU A 38 17.79 -25.96 0.70
C LEU A 38 18.32 -26.41 -0.67
N HIS A 39 18.45 -27.72 -0.87
CA HIS A 39 18.97 -28.28 -2.12
C HIS A 39 18.14 -29.46 -2.64
N PRO A 40 18.14 -29.72 -3.95
CA PRO A 40 17.50 -30.90 -4.53
C PRO A 40 18.05 -32.21 -3.98
N LYS A 41 17.27 -33.30 -4.15
CA LYS A 41 17.73 -34.66 -3.84
C LYS A 41 18.88 -35.05 -4.77
N LEU A 42 19.94 -35.63 -4.20
CA LEU A 42 21.02 -36.22 -4.99
C LEU A 42 20.49 -37.51 -5.63
N SER A 43 20.49 -37.60 -6.96
CA SER A 43 20.02 -38.79 -7.66
C SER A 43 20.93 -39.99 -7.35
N SER A 44 20.35 -41.10 -6.89
CA SER A 44 21.10 -42.29 -6.42
C SER A 44 21.69 -43.16 -7.55
N ASN A 45 21.72 -42.68 -8.80
CA ASN A 45 22.08 -43.46 -9.99
C ASN A 45 23.29 -42.94 -10.77
N VAL A 46 24.15 -42.11 -10.17
CA VAL A 46 25.42 -41.72 -10.81
C VAL A 46 26.56 -42.30 -9.99
N GLY A 47 27.22 -43.31 -10.58
CA GLY A 47 28.47 -43.84 -10.09
C GLY A 47 29.50 -42.72 -9.95
N THR A 48 30.32 -42.84 -8.91
CA THR A 48 31.57 -42.11 -8.71
C THR A 48 32.23 -41.69 -10.04
N GLU A 49 32.47 -40.38 -10.19
CA GLU A 49 33.33 -39.68 -11.17
C GLU A 49 32.69 -38.77 -12.24
N SER A 50 31.35 -38.67 -12.35
CA SER A 50 30.72 -37.66 -13.24
C SER A 50 29.87 -36.67 -12.45
N GLY A 51 30.26 -35.39 -12.45
CA GLY A 51 29.53 -34.26 -11.86
C GLY A 51 28.26 -33.89 -12.63
N ASP A 52 27.39 -34.87 -12.86
CA ASP A 52 26.11 -34.68 -13.53
C ASP A 52 25.11 -34.12 -12.51
N GLU A 53 24.86 -32.82 -12.57
CA GLU A 53 23.71 -32.20 -11.89
C GLU A 53 22.46 -32.83 -12.53
N GLY A 54 21.68 -33.59 -11.75
CA GLY A 54 20.49 -34.30 -12.23
C GLY A 54 19.42 -33.38 -12.85
N GLU A 55 18.36 -33.98 -13.41
CA GLU A 55 17.24 -33.25 -14.02
C GLU A 55 16.72 -32.12 -13.11
N ASP A 56 16.57 -30.92 -13.69
CA ASP A 56 16.14 -29.70 -12.99
C ASP A 56 14.78 -29.93 -12.31
N MET A 57 14.76 -29.78 -10.98
CA MET A 57 13.51 -29.85 -10.23
C MET A 57 12.78 -28.52 -10.41
N ASN A 58 11.58 -28.56 -11.01
CA ASN A 58 10.72 -27.39 -11.21
C ASN A 58 10.16 -26.84 -9.88
N SER A 59 11.01 -26.25 -9.04
CA SER A 59 10.60 -25.54 -7.81
C SER A 59 10.32 -24.06 -8.13
N PHE A 60 9.19 -23.56 -7.66
CA PHE A 60 8.85 -22.14 -7.73
C PHE A 60 9.55 -21.32 -6.62
N MET A 61 10.05 -22.00 -5.59
CA MET A 61 10.61 -21.38 -4.39
C MET A 61 12.14 -21.27 -4.41
N TYR A 62 12.84 -22.30 -4.90
CA TYR A 62 14.29 -22.42 -4.73
C TYR A 62 15.03 -22.53 -6.06
N GLN A 63 16.18 -21.85 -6.13
CA GLN A 63 17.13 -22.05 -7.22
C GLN A 63 17.75 -23.45 -7.11
N THR A 64 17.66 -24.21 -8.19
CA THR A 64 18.13 -25.58 -8.28
C THR A 64 19.42 -25.70 -9.10
N VAL A 65 19.71 -24.75 -10.01
CA VAL A 65 20.93 -24.76 -10.84
C VAL A 65 22.11 -24.16 -10.07
N GLY A 66 23.27 -24.81 -10.18
CA GLY A 66 24.51 -24.37 -9.53
C GLY A 66 24.61 -24.68 -8.03
N TYR A 67 23.67 -25.48 -7.49
CA TYR A 67 23.64 -25.87 -6.07
C TYR A 67 24.89 -26.65 -5.61
N SER A 68 25.62 -27.25 -6.55
CA SER A 68 26.87 -27.99 -6.31
C SER A 68 28.02 -27.09 -5.83
N VAL A 69 27.98 -25.79 -6.18
CA VAL A 69 28.99 -24.81 -5.79
C VAL A 69 28.74 -24.23 -4.40
N ILE A 70 27.49 -24.28 -3.92
CA ILE A 70 27.07 -23.65 -2.66
C ILE A 70 27.92 -24.05 -1.43
N PRO A 71 28.36 -25.32 -1.24
CA PRO A 71 29.24 -25.71 -0.13
C PRO A 71 30.49 -24.83 0.04
N LEU A 72 30.99 -24.24 -1.05
CA LEU A 72 32.19 -23.41 -1.05
C LEU A 72 31.95 -22.03 -0.40
N TYR A 73 30.71 -21.53 -0.31
CA TYR A 73 30.41 -20.22 0.29
C TYR A 73 30.84 -20.12 1.74
N SER A 74 30.80 -21.23 2.49
CA SER A 74 31.25 -21.25 3.89
C SER A 74 32.70 -20.76 4.03
N GLN A 75 33.58 -21.19 3.12
CA GLN A 75 34.97 -20.77 3.08
C GLN A 75 35.15 -19.39 2.43
N CYS A 76 34.37 -19.08 1.40
CA CYS A 76 34.43 -17.79 0.70
C CYS A 76 34.00 -16.60 1.57
N LEU A 77 32.96 -16.79 2.39
CA LEU A 77 32.44 -15.74 3.27
C LEU A 77 33.00 -15.88 4.70
N GLY A 78 33.49 -17.07 5.06
CA GLY A 78 33.88 -17.41 6.42
C GLY A 78 32.72 -17.27 7.40
N ILE A 79 31.55 -17.77 6.99
CA ILE A 79 30.30 -17.86 7.75
C ILE A 79 29.83 -19.33 7.69
N PRO A 80 29.42 -19.95 8.80
CA PRO A 80 28.92 -21.33 8.80
C PRO A 80 27.77 -21.55 7.82
N LEU A 81 27.76 -22.69 7.12
CA LEU A 81 26.72 -23.05 6.16
C LEU A 81 25.98 -24.31 6.61
N TYR A 82 24.66 -24.21 6.68
CA TYR A 82 23.74 -25.29 6.99
C TYR A 82 22.90 -25.62 5.75
N ARG A 83 22.78 -26.92 5.47
CA ARG A 83 22.07 -27.40 4.28
C ARG A 83 21.09 -28.51 4.65
N ARG A 84 19.94 -28.53 3.97
CA ARG A 84 18.96 -29.62 4.05
C ARG A 84 18.44 -29.94 2.65
N GLU A 85 18.17 -31.21 2.42
CA GLU A 85 17.53 -31.71 1.20
C GLU A 85 16.04 -31.33 1.18
N ILE A 86 15.53 -30.94 0.01
CA ILE A 86 14.09 -30.70 -0.20
C ILE A 86 13.39 -32.06 -0.31
N THR A 87 12.46 -32.31 0.60
CA THR A 87 11.68 -33.56 0.67
C THR A 87 10.22 -33.35 0.28
N GLY A 88 9.70 -32.15 0.46
CA GLY A 88 8.36 -31.73 0.04
C GLY A 88 8.25 -31.40 -1.45
N THR A 89 7.04 -31.01 -1.86
CA THR A 89 6.69 -30.58 -3.21
C THR A 89 5.91 -29.26 -3.17
N ALA A 90 5.70 -28.59 -4.31
CA ALA A 90 4.91 -27.36 -4.35
C ALA A 90 3.39 -27.67 -4.24
N VAL A 91 2.92 -27.94 -3.01
CA VAL A 91 1.52 -28.30 -2.72
C VAL A 91 0.63 -27.05 -2.73
N GLN A 92 1.03 -26.02 -1.98
CA GLN A 92 0.37 -24.73 -2.02
C GLN A 92 1.03 -23.88 -3.11
N THR A 93 0.35 -23.73 -4.25
CA THR A 93 0.83 -22.90 -5.37
C THR A 93 0.24 -21.49 -5.38
N GLY A 94 -0.68 -21.19 -4.45
CA GLY A 94 -1.28 -19.86 -4.31
C GLY A 94 -0.28 -18.77 -3.92
N ARG A 95 -0.65 -17.52 -4.21
CA ARG A 95 0.14 -16.31 -3.91
C ARG A 95 0.46 -16.16 -2.42
N TYR A 96 -0.47 -16.55 -1.55
CA TYR A 96 -0.34 -16.48 -0.10
C TYR A 96 -0.18 -17.89 0.47
N TYR A 97 0.62 -18.01 1.53
CA TYR A 97 0.87 -19.28 2.19
C TYR A 97 0.01 -19.42 3.46
N ASP A 98 -0.76 -20.51 3.54
CA ASP A 98 -1.57 -20.84 4.72
C ASP A 98 -0.93 -22.01 5.49
N SER A 99 -0.24 -21.68 6.58
CA SER A 99 0.42 -22.69 7.42
C SER A 99 -0.55 -23.46 8.34
N GLY A 100 -1.84 -23.10 8.36
CA GLY A 100 -2.90 -23.81 9.06
C GLY A 100 -3.58 -24.90 8.23
N HIS A 101 -3.18 -25.09 6.96
CA HIS A 101 -3.79 -26.07 6.05
C HIS A 101 -3.34 -27.51 6.34
N ASP A 102 -4.25 -28.48 6.23
CA ASP A 102 -4.06 -29.89 6.64
C ASP A 102 -2.92 -30.62 5.90
N GLN A 103 -2.54 -30.15 4.70
CA GLN A 103 -1.50 -30.77 3.86
C GLN A 103 -0.09 -30.17 4.01
N LYS A 104 0.13 -29.37 5.06
CA LYS A 104 1.39 -28.67 5.35
C LYS A 104 2.65 -29.54 5.26
N SER A 105 2.62 -30.76 5.81
CA SER A 105 3.81 -31.63 5.92
C SER A 105 4.38 -32.12 4.58
N LEU A 106 3.66 -31.92 3.48
CA LEU A 106 4.06 -32.33 2.13
C LEU A 106 4.60 -31.15 1.31
N ASP A 107 4.55 -29.92 1.83
CA ASP A 107 4.94 -28.71 1.12
C ASP A 107 6.43 -28.38 1.28
N GLU A 108 7.11 -28.01 0.20
CA GLU A 108 8.54 -27.65 0.18
C GLU A 108 8.90 -26.47 1.11
N THR A 109 7.91 -25.67 1.50
CA THR A 109 8.09 -24.58 2.49
C THR A 109 8.44 -25.11 3.87
N GLU A 110 7.97 -26.31 4.26
CA GLU A 110 8.21 -26.83 5.61
C GLU A 110 9.60 -27.43 5.80
N ASP A 111 10.28 -27.83 4.72
CA ASP A 111 11.69 -28.18 4.79
C ASP A 111 12.56 -27.00 5.27
N LEU A 112 12.15 -25.77 4.95
CA LEU A 112 12.81 -24.55 5.43
C LEU A 112 12.65 -24.38 6.93
N ALA A 113 11.45 -24.67 7.46
CA ALA A 113 11.21 -24.60 8.90
C ALA A 113 12.11 -25.58 9.65
N LEU A 114 12.25 -26.80 9.14
CA LEU A 114 13.16 -27.79 9.73
C LEU A 114 14.61 -27.30 9.65
N LEU A 115 15.06 -26.80 8.50
CA LEU A 115 16.43 -26.29 8.33
C LEU A 115 16.75 -25.21 9.36
N LEU A 116 15.87 -24.23 9.52
CA LEU A 116 16.08 -23.14 10.46
C LEU A 116 16.02 -23.59 11.92
N GLN A 117 15.23 -24.62 12.25
CA GLN A 117 15.28 -25.21 13.59
C GLN A 117 16.65 -25.82 13.91
N ASP A 118 17.32 -26.43 12.94
CA ASP A 118 18.67 -26.96 13.16
C ASP A 118 19.70 -25.83 13.27
N VAL A 119 19.59 -24.78 12.47
CA VAL A 119 20.44 -23.59 12.61
C VAL A 119 20.26 -22.94 13.99
N LEU A 120 19.03 -22.81 14.48
CA LEU A 120 18.71 -22.22 15.79
C LEU A 120 19.24 -23.03 16.97
N LYS A 121 19.46 -24.35 16.82
CA LYS A 121 20.11 -25.17 17.86
C LYS A 121 21.60 -24.81 18.00
N GLU A 122 22.27 -24.56 16.88
CA GLU A 122 23.70 -24.20 16.84
C GLU A 122 23.93 -22.70 17.09
N HIS A 123 22.96 -21.86 16.71
CA HIS A 123 22.97 -20.40 16.84
C HIS A 123 21.73 -19.89 17.60
N PRO A 124 21.63 -20.16 18.92
CA PRO A 124 20.49 -19.72 19.73
C PRO A 124 20.38 -18.18 19.85
N GLU A 125 21.45 -17.45 19.54
CA GLU A 125 21.46 -15.99 19.48
C GLU A 125 20.75 -15.41 18.24
N ALA A 126 20.51 -16.23 17.20
CA ALA A 126 19.88 -15.78 15.97
C ALA A 126 18.44 -15.33 16.20
N ASN A 127 18.10 -14.13 15.70
CA ASN A 127 16.79 -13.51 15.90
C ASN A 127 16.20 -12.90 14.63
N ALA A 128 16.84 -13.12 13.48
CA ALA A 128 16.37 -12.63 12.19
C ALA A 128 16.69 -13.60 11.03
N LEU A 129 15.88 -13.55 9.98
CA LEU A 129 16.02 -14.34 8.76
C LEU A 129 16.04 -13.41 7.55
N CYS A 130 17.11 -13.45 6.76
CA CYS A 130 17.27 -12.64 5.56
C CYS A 130 16.99 -13.45 4.29
N SER A 131 16.25 -12.85 3.35
CA SER A 131 16.01 -13.38 2.00
C SER A 131 16.40 -12.38 0.92
N GLY A 132 16.64 -12.88 -0.30
CA GLY A 132 16.97 -12.10 -1.48
C GLY A 132 15.79 -11.84 -2.43
N ALA A 133 14.54 -12.09 -2.03
CA ALA A 133 13.39 -11.92 -2.93
C ALA A 133 13.20 -10.44 -3.30
N ILE A 134 13.03 -10.13 -4.61
CA ILE A 134 12.81 -8.76 -5.10
C ILE A 134 11.32 -8.50 -5.36
N LEU A 135 10.65 -9.28 -6.21
CA LEU A 135 9.24 -9.04 -6.61
C LEU A 135 8.30 -10.25 -6.42
N SER A 136 8.83 -11.46 -6.20
CA SER A 136 8.01 -12.65 -5.92
C SER A 136 7.25 -12.61 -4.58
N THR A 137 5.94 -12.34 -4.61
CA THR A 137 5.07 -12.41 -3.41
C THR A 137 4.99 -13.85 -2.88
N TYR A 138 5.04 -14.83 -3.79
CA TYR A 138 5.02 -16.25 -3.46
C TYR A 138 6.18 -16.62 -2.54
N GLN A 139 7.40 -16.20 -2.89
CA GLN A 139 8.60 -16.48 -2.10
C GLN A 139 8.60 -15.71 -0.78
N ARG A 140 8.29 -14.41 -0.81
CA ARG A 140 8.27 -13.57 0.39
C ARG A 140 7.33 -14.12 1.46
N THR A 141 6.08 -14.44 1.11
CA THR A 141 5.07 -14.87 2.10
C THR A 141 5.42 -16.21 2.76
N ARG A 142 6.08 -17.12 2.05
CA ARG A 142 6.58 -18.39 2.60
C ARG A 142 7.71 -18.19 3.59
N VAL A 143 8.70 -17.37 3.22
CA VAL A 143 9.83 -17.02 4.11
C VAL A 143 9.32 -16.31 5.36
N GLU A 144 8.44 -15.31 5.21
CA GLU A 144 7.83 -14.60 6.34
C GLU A 144 7.06 -15.56 7.26
N SER A 145 6.24 -16.44 6.69
CA SER A 145 5.47 -17.43 7.47
C SER A 145 6.37 -18.34 8.31
N VAL A 146 7.47 -18.84 7.73
CA VAL A 146 8.42 -19.66 8.48
C VAL A 146 9.15 -18.85 9.54
N ALA A 147 9.65 -17.65 9.20
CA ALA A 147 10.39 -16.78 10.12
C ALA A 147 9.56 -16.43 11.36
N VAL A 148 8.34 -15.93 11.16
CA VAL A 148 7.44 -15.50 12.24
C VAL A 148 7.08 -16.66 13.16
N ARG A 149 6.83 -17.86 12.61
CA ARG A 149 6.55 -19.07 13.41
C ARG A 149 7.72 -19.51 14.29
N LEU A 150 8.94 -19.20 13.89
CA LEU A 150 10.17 -19.51 14.63
C LEU A 150 10.62 -18.33 15.53
N GLY A 151 9.85 -17.24 15.60
CA GLY A 151 10.21 -16.06 16.39
C GLY A 151 11.34 -15.22 15.78
N LEU A 152 11.66 -15.43 14.49
CA LEU A 152 12.66 -14.67 13.75
C LEU A 152 12.02 -13.44 13.12
N THR A 153 12.75 -12.32 13.12
CA THR A 153 12.38 -11.14 12.34
C THR A 153 12.72 -11.37 10.86
N PRO A 154 11.75 -11.40 9.94
CA PRO A 154 12.05 -11.53 8.51
C PRO A 154 12.63 -10.22 7.95
N LEU A 155 13.68 -10.33 7.15
CA LEU A 155 14.36 -9.25 6.44
C LEU A 155 14.30 -9.54 4.93
N ALA A 156 13.80 -8.59 4.15
CA ALA A 156 13.69 -8.65 2.70
C ALA A 156 14.06 -7.27 2.12
N TYR A 157 15.32 -6.87 2.26
CA TYR A 157 15.78 -5.54 1.88
C TYR A 157 15.60 -5.22 0.40
N LEU A 158 15.63 -6.24 -0.48
CA LEU A 158 15.47 -6.05 -1.92
C LEU A 158 14.00 -6.07 -2.36
N TRP A 159 13.05 -6.32 -1.45
CA TRP A 159 11.64 -6.37 -1.79
C TRP A 159 11.16 -5.03 -2.34
N GLN A 160 10.51 -5.06 -3.52
CA GLN A 160 10.00 -3.88 -4.23
C GLN A 160 11.08 -2.85 -4.62
N TYR A 161 12.36 -3.24 -4.68
CA TYR A 161 13.46 -2.33 -5.02
C TYR A 161 13.29 -1.55 -6.34
N PRO A 162 12.73 -2.14 -7.42
CA PRO A 162 12.47 -1.42 -8.67
C PRO A 162 11.52 -0.22 -8.56
N ALA A 163 10.68 -0.17 -7.52
CA ALA A 163 9.79 0.94 -7.22
C ALA A 163 10.44 2.04 -6.36
N LEU A 164 11.65 1.80 -5.85
CA LEU A 164 12.31 2.72 -4.92
C LEU A 164 13.07 3.84 -5.63
N PRO A 165 13.18 5.00 -4.98
CA PRO A 165 13.98 6.10 -5.50
C PRO A 165 15.47 5.72 -5.50
N PRO A 166 16.25 6.23 -6.48
CA PRO A 166 17.70 6.05 -6.52
C PRO A 166 18.38 6.37 -5.19
N PRO A 167 19.47 5.66 -4.82
CA PRO A 167 20.41 6.13 -3.81
C PRO A 167 20.91 7.56 -4.08
N PRO A 168 21.29 8.34 -3.05
CA PRO A 168 21.87 9.66 -3.24
C PRO A 168 23.06 9.65 -4.21
N GLY A 169 23.08 10.56 -5.18
CA GLY A 169 24.14 10.66 -6.20
C GLY A 169 23.99 9.72 -7.40
N ARG A 170 22.97 8.84 -7.43
CA ARG A 170 22.60 8.03 -8.61
C ARG A 170 21.37 8.63 -9.29
N GLU A 171 21.37 8.68 -10.62
CA GLU A 171 20.15 8.97 -11.41
C GLU A 171 19.31 7.71 -11.58
N ASP A 172 17.99 7.85 -11.79
CA ASP A 172 17.11 6.70 -11.98
C ASP A 172 17.38 5.95 -13.31
N SER A 173 17.20 4.63 -13.32
CA SER A 173 17.49 3.80 -14.50
C SER A 173 16.80 2.44 -14.46
N LEU A 174 16.60 1.83 -15.63
CA LEU A 174 16.02 0.49 -15.78
C LEU A 174 16.84 -0.63 -15.11
N THR A 175 18.12 -0.38 -14.85
CA THR A 175 19.07 -1.35 -14.28
C THR A 175 19.54 -0.96 -12.88
N GLY A 176 18.83 -0.06 -12.19
CA GLY A 176 19.28 0.58 -10.95
C GLY A 176 19.91 -0.37 -9.93
N LEU A 177 19.23 -1.47 -9.59
CA LEU A 177 19.77 -2.45 -8.64
C LEU A 177 21.02 -3.19 -9.17
N LEU A 178 21.12 -3.51 -10.46
CA LEU A 178 22.35 -4.09 -11.03
C LEU A 178 23.51 -3.08 -11.05
N HIS A 179 23.20 -1.79 -11.21
CA HIS A 179 24.19 -0.73 -11.10
C HIS A 179 24.69 -0.58 -9.65
N ASP A 180 23.80 -0.70 -8.67
CA ASP A 180 24.19 -0.73 -7.25
C ASP A 180 25.05 -1.97 -6.94
N MET A 181 24.73 -3.14 -7.50
CA MET A 181 25.55 -4.34 -7.41
C MET A 181 26.94 -4.14 -8.06
N SER A 182 27.00 -3.48 -9.21
CA SER A 182 28.26 -3.13 -9.88
C SER A 182 29.11 -2.19 -9.03
N SER A 183 28.49 -1.17 -8.44
CA SER A 183 29.16 -0.19 -7.57
C SER A 183 29.69 -0.83 -6.30
N ALA A 184 28.97 -1.83 -5.77
CA ALA A 184 29.44 -2.66 -4.65
C ALA A 184 30.50 -3.70 -5.05
N GLY A 185 30.87 -3.82 -6.33
CA GLY A 185 31.87 -4.79 -6.79
C GLY A 185 31.39 -6.23 -6.77
N CYS A 186 30.10 -6.49 -6.98
CA CYS A 186 29.56 -7.84 -7.09
C CYS A 186 30.00 -8.52 -8.39
N ASP A 187 30.36 -9.80 -8.31
CA ASP A 187 30.64 -10.64 -9.48
C ASP A 187 29.70 -11.86 -9.47
N ALA A 188 28.64 -11.76 -10.26
CA ALA A 188 27.64 -12.80 -10.42
C ALA A 188 27.43 -13.15 -11.90
N ARG A 189 27.64 -14.43 -12.22
CA ARG A 189 27.68 -14.96 -13.59
C ARG A 189 26.32 -15.55 -13.94
N ILE A 190 25.82 -15.28 -15.14
CA ILE A 190 24.57 -15.90 -15.64
C ILE A 190 24.83 -17.39 -15.88
N ILE A 191 24.05 -18.27 -15.25
CA ILE A 191 24.21 -19.74 -15.35
C ILE A 191 23.03 -20.44 -16.01
N LYS A 192 21.87 -19.79 -16.09
CA LYS A 192 20.67 -20.29 -16.75
C LYS A 192 19.96 -19.12 -17.41
N ILE A 193 19.38 -19.35 -18.57
CA ILE A 193 18.53 -18.41 -19.31
C ILE A 193 17.27 -19.17 -19.67
N ALA A 194 16.10 -18.60 -19.38
CA ALA A 194 14.79 -19.14 -19.72
C ALA A 194 13.91 -18.08 -20.37
N SER A 195 14.52 -17.21 -21.18
CA SER A 195 13.89 -16.05 -21.81
C SER A 195 14.21 -15.97 -23.29
N GLY A 196 13.18 -15.76 -24.12
CA GLY A 196 13.35 -15.48 -25.55
C GLY A 196 14.05 -14.14 -25.84
N GLY A 197 14.08 -13.22 -24.87
CA GLY A 197 14.75 -11.92 -25.01
C GLY A 197 16.25 -11.95 -24.74
N ILE A 198 16.76 -12.99 -24.08
CA ILE A 198 18.15 -13.05 -23.63
C ILE A 198 18.95 -14.01 -24.51
N LYS A 199 20.02 -13.50 -25.13
CA LYS A 199 20.88 -14.31 -26.00
C LYS A 199 21.80 -15.21 -25.19
N GLU A 200 21.95 -16.46 -25.62
CA GLU A 200 22.71 -17.51 -24.94
C GLU A 200 24.20 -17.22 -24.77
N ASN A 201 24.78 -16.38 -25.64
CA ASN A 201 26.15 -15.91 -25.50
C ASN A 201 26.36 -14.95 -24.30
N LEU A 202 25.31 -14.67 -23.52
CA LEU A 202 25.39 -14.03 -22.21
C LEU A 202 25.62 -15.03 -21.07
N LEU A 203 25.52 -16.34 -21.31
CA LEU A 203 25.95 -17.33 -20.32
C LEU A 203 27.39 -17.05 -19.89
N TRP A 204 27.62 -17.16 -18.58
CA TRP A 204 28.86 -16.83 -17.90
C TRP A 204 29.28 -15.34 -17.92
N SER A 205 28.48 -14.45 -18.51
CA SER A 205 28.71 -13.01 -18.40
C SER A 205 28.41 -12.52 -16.98
N ASN A 206 29.20 -11.58 -16.46
CA ASN A 206 28.87 -10.93 -15.20
C ASN A 206 27.67 -10.01 -15.42
N VAL A 207 26.61 -10.21 -14.64
CA VAL A 207 25.36 -9.44 -14.71
C VAL A 207 25.55 -7.99 -14.28
N ALA A 208 26.55 -7.72 -13.43
CA ALA A 208 26.87 -6.38 -12.97
C ALA A 208 27.59 -5.54 -14.06
N ASP A 209 28.16 -6.16 -15.10
CA ASP A 209 28.87 -5.41 -16.15
C ASP A 209 27.90 -4.57 -16.98
N ALA A 210 28.23 -3.30 -17.21
CA ALA A 210 27.40 -2.37 -17.98
C ALA A 210 27.02 -2.88 -19.38
N ARG A 211 27.93 -3.61 -20.05
CA ARG A 211 27.65 -4.22 -21.36
C ARG A 211 26.59 -5.32 -21.25
N THR A 212 26.64 -6.14 -20.21
CA THR A 212 25.64 -7.19 -19.96
C THR A 212 24.29 -6.56 -19.68
N GLN A 213 24.24 -5.58 -18.78
CA GLN A 213 23.01 -4.84 -18.44
C GLN A 213 22.33 -4.23 -19.66
N SER A 214 23.09 -3.53 -20.51
CA SER A 214 22.58 -2.93 -21.75
C SER A 214 21.95 -3.98 -22.67
N ARG A 215 22.60 -5.14 -22.82
CA ARG A 215 22.10 -6.24 -23.65
C ARG A 215 20.83 -6.89 -23.09
N LEU A 216 20.71 -7.00 -21.77
CA LEU A 216 19.48 -7.46 -21.10
C LEU A 216 18.32 -6.50 -21.38
N VAL A 217 18.53 -5.20 -21.18
CA VAL A 217 17.51 -4.16 -21.46
C VAL A 217 17.07 -4.22 -22.92
N THR A 218 18.00 -4.21 -23.87
CA THR A 218 17.67 -4.25 -25.31
C THR A 218 16.93 -5.53 -25.69
N GLY A 219 17.30 -6.67 -25.11
CA GLY A 219 16.69 -7.96 -25.40
C GLY A 219 15.28 -8.13 -24.83
N LEU A 220 15.03 -7.61 -23.63
CA LEU A 220 13.76 -7.76 -22.91
C LEU A 220 12.74 -6.68 -23.24
N ARG A 221 13.18 -5.45 -23.58
CA ARG A 221 12.28 -4.32 -23.88
C ARG A 221 11.11 -4.64 -24.83
N PRO A 222 11.28 -5.41 -25.93
CA PRO A 222 10.18 -5.74 -26.83
C PRO A 222 9.02 -6.52 -26.20
N PHE A 223 9.23 -7.19 -25.07
CA PHE A 223 8.22 -8.00 -24.38
C PHE A 223 7.43 -7.20 -23.32
N PHE A 224 7.87 -5.97 -23.00
CA PHE A 224 7.31 -5.14 -21.93
C PHE A 224 7.01 -3.72 -22.44
N THR A 225 6.40 -3.61 -23.62
CA THR A 225 5.98 -2.32 -24.19
C THR A 225 5.02 -1.62 -23.22
N ASP A 226 5.33 -0.37 -22.85
CA ASP A 226 4.57 0.45 -21.90
C ASP A 226 4.46 -0.07 -20.45
N HIS A 227 5.24 -1.10 -20.09
CA HIS A 227 5.25 -1.72 -18.76
C HIS A 227 6.63 -1.61 -18.10
N GLU A 228 7.06 -0.38 -17.81
CA GLU A 228 8.41 -0.10 -17.30
C GLU A 228 8.76 -0.87 -16.02
N PHE A 229 7.81 -1.01 -15.08
CA PHE A 229 8.04 -1.73 -13.82
C PHE A 229 8.39 -3.20 -14.04
N TRP A 230 7.63 -3.87 -14.91
CA TRP A 230 7.86 -5.27 -15.25
C TRP A 230 9.14 -5.45 -16.05
N LEU A 231 9.49 -4.50 -16.92
CA LEU A 231 10.78 -4.48 -17.60
C LEU A 231 11.94 -4.38 -16.60
N ARG A 232 11.85 -3.49 -15.59
CA ARG A 232 12.85 -3.39 -14.51
C ARG A 232 12.99 -4.72 -13.77
N GLY A 233 11.88 -5.37 -13.44
CA GLY A 233 11.87 -6.70 -12.82
C GLY A 233 12.55 -7.77 -13.69
N ALA A 234 12.16 -7.89 -14.96
CA ALA A 234 12.71 -8.87 -15.89
C ALA A 234 14.23 -8.68 -16.12
N VAL A 235 14.69 -7.44 -16.19
CA VAL A 235 16.13 -7.11 -16.26
C VAL A 235 16.88 -7.61 -15.03
N LEU A 236 16.23 -7.67 -13.87
CA LEU A 236 16.75 -8.26 -12.64
C LEU A 236 16.60 -9.79 -12.58
N GLY A 237 16.08 -10.44 -13.61
CA GLY A 237 15.88 -11.90 -13.62
C GLY A 237 14.63 -12.35 -12.85
N GLU A 238 13.80 -11.42 -12.37
CA GLU A 238 12.49 -11.76 -11.82
C GLU A 238 11.61 -12.40 -12.90
N GLY A 239 10.73 -13.32 -12.51
CA GLY A 239 9.97 -14.16 -13.46
C GLY A 239 10.75 -15.38 -13.97
N GLY A 240 12.02 -15.54 -13.57
CA GLY A 240 12.85 -16.67 -13.98
C GLY A 240 13.56 -16.48 -15.32
N GLU A 241 13.63 -15.24 -15.83
CA GLU A 241 14.23 -14.91 -17.12
C GLU A 241 15.69 -15.44 -17.22
N TYR A 242 16.43 -15.35 -16.13
CA TYR A 242 17.77 -15.94 -15.96
C TYR A 242 18.10 -16.21 -14.49
N GLU A 243 19.01 -17.15 -14.25
CA GLU A 243 19.58 -17.41 -12.92
C GLU A 243 21.07 -17.08 -12.91
N THR A 244 21.61 -16.79 -11.72
CA THR A 244 23.02 -16.39 -11.56
C THR A 244 23.74 -17.23 -10.51
N LEU A 245 25.07 -17.20 -10.56
CA LEU A 245 25.98 -17.72 -9.54
C LEU A 245 27.00 -16.65 -9.17
N ALA A 246 27.02 -16.23 -7.93
CA ALA A 246 28.01 -15.31 -7.39
C ALA A 246 29.34 -16.04 -7.19
N VAL A 247 30.40 -15.59 -7.87
CA VAL A 247 31.73 -16.22 -7.81
C VAL A 247 32.75 -15.39 -7.02
N ASN A 248 32.47 -14.10 -6.85
CA ASN A 248 33.26 -13.17 -6.06
C ASN A 248 32.40 -11.95 -5.67
N GLY A 249 32.94 -11.04 -4.86
CA GLY A 249 32.25 -9.80 -4.53
C GLY A 249 33.06 -8.87 -3.61
N PRO A 250 32.40 -7.92 -2.94
CA PRO A 250 33.05 -6.93 -2.09
C PRO A 250 33.86 -7.57 -0.95
N ARG A 251 35.07 -7.04 -0.73
CA ARG A 251 36.04 -7.55 0.26
C ARG A 251 35.53 -7.64 1.70
N PRO A 252 34.67 -6.73 2.21
CA PRO A 252 34.09 -6.88 3.55
C PRO A 252 33.30 -8.18 3.75
N LEU A 253 32.72 -8.74 2.68
CA LEU A 253 31.96 -9.98 2.71
C LEU A 253 32.76 -11.18 2.16
N TRP A 254 33.52 -10.98 1.07
CA TRP A 254 34.21 -12.03 0.34
C TRP A 254 35.68 -12.17 0.73
N LYS A 255 36.00 -13.19 1.52
CA LYS A 255 37.35 -13.57 1.98
C LYS A 255 38.14 -14.38 0.95
N ARG A 256 37.46 -15.19 0.13
CA ARG A 256 38.04 -15.99 -0.97
C ARG A 256 37.10 -15.98 -2.16
N ARG A 257 37.60 -16.15 -3.39
CA ARG A 257 36.76 -16.27 -4.60
C ARG A 257 36.59 -17.72 -5.03
N ILE A 258 35.56 -17.97 -5.84
CA ILE A 258 35.30 -19.26 -6.47
C ILE A 258 35.92 -19.24 -7.87
N GLU A 259 36.78 -20.23 -8.16
CA GLU A 259 37.33 -20.45 -9.48
C GLU A 259 36.67 -21.68 -10.11
N ILE A 260 36.15 -21.52 -11.32
CA ILE A 260 35.57 -22.61 -12.12
C ILE A 260 36.44 -22.81 -13.36
N PRO A 261 37.06 -23.99 -13.55
CA PRO A 261 37.90 -24.26 -14.71
C PRO A 261 37.08 -24.21 -16.01
N THR A 262 37.52 -23.40 -16.97
CA THR A 262 36.83 -23.16 -18.25
C THR A 262 36.99 -24.29 -19.27
N ASP A 263 37.95 -25.19 -19.05
CA ASP A 263 38.24 -26.34 -19.91
C ASP A 263 37.22 -27.49 -19.77
N LYS A 264 36.40 -27.47 -18.71
CA LYS A 264 35.38 -28.49 -18.43
C LYS A 264 33.94 -27.93 -18.41
N THR A 265 33.75 -26.70 -18.86
CA THR A 265 32.43 -26.07 -18.93
C THR A 265 31.80 -26.29 -20.30
N SER A 266 30.51 -26.63 -20.34
CA SER A 266 29.76 -26.77 -21.59
C SER A 266 28.36 -26.17 -21.44
N THR A 267 27.87 -25.54 -22.51
CA THR A 267 26.50 -25.04 -22.59
C THR A 267 25.56 -26.15 -23.06
N PHE A 268 24.42 -26.30 -22.38
CA PHE A 268 23.36 -27.20 -22.79
C PHE A 268 22.11 -26.41 -23.19
N TYR A 269 21.44 -26.94 -24.21
CA TYR A 269 20.19 -26.43 -24.75
C TYR A 269 19.09 -27.44 -24.41
N GLY A 270 18.27 -27.08 -23.44
CA GLY A 270 17.11 -27.87 -23.04
C GLY A 270 15.92 -27.70 -23.98
N GLU A 271 14.88 -28.49 -23.75
CA GLU A 271 13.60 -28.29 -24.43
C GLU A 271 12.96 -26.96 -23.98
N GLY A 272 12.16 -26.34 -24.86
CA GLY A 272 11.43 -25.10 -24.53
C GLY A 272 12.24 -23.80 -24.54
N GLY A 273 13.48 -23.80 -25.04
CA GLY A 273 14.31 -22.58 -25.15
C GLY A 273 15.04 -22.20 -23.87
N VAL A 274 15.22 -23.15 -22.94
CA VAL A 274 16.02 -22.97 -21.72
C VAL A 274 17.47 -23.39 -21.98
N SER A 275 18.41 -22.53 -21.62
CA SER A 275 19.84 -22.76 -21.82
C SER A 275 20.57 -22.65 -20.49
N TYR A 276 21.36 -23.66 -20.11
CA TYR A 276 22.09 -23.66 -18.84
C TYR A 276 23.57 -24.01 -19.01
N PHE A 277 24.36 -23.53 -18.07
CA PHE A 277 25.81 -23.66 -18.04
C PHE A 277 26.21 -24.79 -17.10
N ARG A 278 26.76 -25.89 -17.65
CA ARG A 278 27.27 -26.98 -16.82
C ARG A 278 28.61 -26.57 -16.22
N LEU A 279 28.64 -26.53 -14.89
CA LEU A 279 29.78 -26.08 -14.12
C LEU A 279 30.84 -27.18 -14.04
N GLY A 280 32.10 -26.81 -14.27
CA GLY A 280 33.25 -27.67 -13.97
C GLY A 280 33.46 -27.80 -12.45
N THR A 281 34.46 -28.58 -12.04
CA THR A 281 34.82 -28.73 -10.63
C THR A 281 35.28 -27.40 -10.04
N ALA A 282 34.42 -26.75 -9.27
CA ALA A 282 34.73 -25.47 -8.62
C ALA A 282 35.64 -25.65 -7.40
N LYS A 283 36.49 -24.66 -7.13
CA LYS A 283 37.35 -24.61 -5.93
C LYS A 283 37.45 -23.18 -5.38
N THR A 284 37.81 -23.06 -4.11
CA THR A 284 38.08 -21.74 -3.49
C THR A 284 39.54 -21.35 -3.67
N VAL A 285 39.77 -20.11 -4.12
CA VAL A 285 41.11 -19.54 -4.28
C VAL A 285 41.20 -18.20 -3.56
N GLU A 286 42.42 -17.81 -3.19
CA GLU A 286 42.65 -16.52 -2.55
C GLU A 286 42.31 -15.36 -3.48
N ASN A 287 41.99 -14.22 -2.88
CA ASN A 287 41.74 -12.98 -3.60
C ASN A 287 43.06 -12.36 -4.06
N ASP A 288 43.08 -11.74 -5.24
CA ASP A 288 44.31 -11.14 -5.76
C ASP A 288 44.70 -9.91 -4.92
N ILE A 289 45.99 -9.79 -4.58
CA ILE A 289 46.55 -8.77 -3.65
C ILE A 289 46.30 -7.32 -4.16
N ARG A 290 46.10 -7.14 -5.47
CA ARG A 290 45.97 -5.83 -6.13
C ARG A 290 44.61 -5.16 -5.94
N ASP A 291 43.58 -5.87 -5.46
CA ASP A 291 42.23 -5.32 -5.23
C ASP A 291 42.04 -4.66 -3.86
N SER A 292 43.13 -4.42 -3.13
CA SER A 292 43.09 -3.89 -1.76
C SER A 292 42.97 -2.37 -1.67
N SER A 293 43.08 -1.64 -2.79
CA SER A 293 43.13 -0.17 -2.83
C SER A 293 41.84 0.53 -3.25
N SER A 294 40.77 -0.21 -3.55
CA SER A 294 39.47 0.41 -3.80
C SER A 294 38.82 0.67 -2.44
N GLU A 295 38.80 1.93 -1.99
CA GLU A 295 37.94 2.35 -0.88
C GLU A 295 36.52 1.86 -1.19
N VAL A 296 36.05 0.85 -0.44
CA VAL A 296 34.70 0.32 -0.64
C VAL A 296 33.75 1.38 -0.12
N SER A 297 33.14 2.12 -1.05
CA SER A 297 31.94 2.91 -0.77
C SER A 297 30.90 1.98 -0.15
N GLY A 298 30.26 2.42 0.94
CA GLY A 298 29.24 1.62 1.61
C GLY A 298 28.15 1.15 0.65
N THR A 299 27.46 0.07 0.97
CA THR A 299 26.36 -0.46 0.14
C THR A 299 25.32 0.65 -0.12
N PRO A 300 25.07 1.04 -1.38
CA PRO A 300 24.11 2.09 -1.70
C PRO A 300 22.74 1.76 -1.12
N GLN A 301 22.10 2.73 -0.46
CA GLN A 301 20.75 2.59 0.07
C GLN A 301 19.82 3.57 -0.64
N PRO A 302 18.58 3.16 -0.97
CA PRO A 302 17.61 4.06 -1.57
C PRO A 302 17.26 5.21 -0.63
N ARG A 303 16.80 6.33 -1.19
CA ARG A 303 16.30 7.46 -0.40
C ARG A 303 15.07 7.07 0.40
N SER A 304 14.86 7.74 1.53
CA SER A 304 13.70 7.50 2.40
C SER A 304 12.38 7.99 1.79
N LEU A 305 12.44 9.08 1.03
CA LEU A 305 11.27 9.67 0.37
C LEU A 305 11.34 9.47 -1.14
N ASP A 306 10.19 9.16 -1.74
CA ASP A 306 9.99 9.18 -3.18
C ASP A 306 10.09 10.62 -3.69
N VAL A 307 10.53 10.81 -4.93
CA VAL A 307 10.69 12.15 -5.53
C VAL A 307 9.41 12.99 -5.42
N GLN A 308 8.23 12.36 -5.58
CA GLN A 308 6.95 13.03 -5.36
C GLN A 308 6.85 13.63 -3.95
N PHE A 309 7.19 12.85 -2.92
CA PHE A 309 7.03 13.24 -1.52
C PHE A 309 8.18 14.12 -1.02
N GLU A 310 9.37 14.03 -1.63
CA GLU A 310 10.42 15.06 -1.49
C GLU A 310 9.87 16.42 -1.94
N ASN A 311 9.22 16.49 -3.10
CA ASN A 311 8.59 17.72 -3.61
C ASN A 311 7.40 18.17 -2.75
N VAL A 312 6.62 17.24 -2.16
CA VAL A 312 5.55 17.60 -1.21
C VAL A 312 6.16 18.29 0.00
N LEU A 313 7.19 17.68 0.60
CA LEU A 313 7.85 18.20 1.79
C LEU A 313 8.41 19.61 1.55
N GLU A 314 9.15 19.81 0.46
CA GLU A 314 9.74 21.09 0.09
C GLU A 314 8.67 22.19 -0.07
N ARG A 315 7.56 21.87 -0.76
CA ARG A 315 6.47 22.84 -1.01
C ARG A 315 5.73 23.22 0.26
N VAL A 316 5.52 22.28 1.18
CA VAL A 316 4.86 22.56 2.48
C VAL A 316 5.77 23.41 3.35
N GLN A 317 7.07 23.11 3.40
CA GLN A 317 8.05 23.88 4.17
C GLN A 317 8.26 25.30 3.64
N THR A 318 8.31 25.46 2.31
CA THR A 318 8.40 26.78 1.66
C THR A 318 7.18 27.63 2.00
N GLN A 319 5.97 27.06 1.87
CA GLN A 319 4.73 27.76 2.19
C GLN A 319 4.66 28.19 3.68
N ALA A 320 5.11 27.33 4.60
CA ALA A 320 5.19 27.67 6.02
C ALA A 320 6.14 28.86 6.27
N SER A 321 7.28 28.89 5.57
CA SER A 321 8.27 29.97 5.68
C SER A 321 7.74 31.31 5.15
N GLU A 322 7.00 31.31 4.03
CA GLU A 322 6.38 32.52 3.46
C GLU A 322 5.27 33.11 4.36
N MET A 323 4.49 32.25 5.01
CA MET A 323 3.46 32.67 5.97
C MET A 323 4.06 33.29 7.23
N MET A 324 5.22 32.80 7.71
CA MET A 324 5.91 33.38 8.87
C MET A 324 6.49 34.79 8.61
N VAL A 325 6.81 35.12 7.36
CA VAL A 325 7.31 36.46 6.97
C VAL A 325 6.19 37.50 6.83
N SER A 326 4.95 37.06 6.61
CA SER A 326 3.79 37.95 6.41
C SER A 326 2.95 38.20 7.67
N ASP A 327 3.12 37.41 8.74
CA ASP A 327 2.30 37.48 9.95
C ASP A 327 2.95 38.17 11.17
N SER A 328 3.74 39.22 10.94
CA SER A 328 4.20 40.11 12.03
C SER A 328 3.07 41.01 12.61
N GLY A 329 1.80 40.56 12.60
CA GLY A 329 0.66 41.45 12.86
C GLY A 329 -0.67 40.87 13.32
N ARG A 330 -0.88 39.55 13.48
CA ARG A 330 -2.14 39.03 14.08
C ARG A 330 -1.87 38.14 15.29
N GLY A 331 -2.17 38.69 16.47
CA GLY A 331 -2.22 37.93 17.70
C GLY A 331 -3.25 36.81 17.61
N ALA A 332 -2.82 35.58 17.88
CA ALA A 332 -3.69 34.42 18.01
C ALA A 332 -4.83 34.73 18.99
N ALA A 333 -6.07 34.66 18.51
CA ALA A 333 -7.23 34.68 19.39
C ALA A 333 -7.18 33.40 20.23
N ALA A 334 -6.87 33.55 21.51
CA ALA A 334 -6.90 32.45 22.47
C ALA A 334 -8.33 31.89 22.53
N VAL A 335 -8.50 30.63 22.13
CA VAL A 335 -9.70 29.85 22.41
C VAL A 335 -9.84 29.75 23.93
N PRO A 336 -11.01 30.04 24.52
CA PRO A 336 -11.18 29.95 25.96
C PRO A 336 -10.92 28.52 26.44
N SER A 337 -9.97 28.38 27.36
CA SER A 337 -9.70 27.15 28.08
C SER A 337 -10.81 26.90 29.11
N GLU A 338 -11.97 26.42 28.66
CA GLU A 338 -12.96 25.84 29.58
C GLU A 338 -12.81 24.32 29.64
N ASN A 339 -12.27 23.87 30.78
CA ASN A 339 -12.16 22.49 31.23
C ASN A 339 -13.55 21.89 31.55
N GLN A 340 -14.38 21.67 30.53
CA GLN A 340 -15.55 20.79 30.64
C GLN A 340 -15.56 19.81 29.46
N SER A 341 -14.63 18.85 29.46
CA SER A 341 -14.81 17.65 28.66
C SER A 341 -15.99 16.86 29.23
N ALA A 342 -17.18 17.04 28.62
CA ALA A 342 -18.31 16.17 28.91
C ALA A 342 -17.88 14.72 28.62
N SER A 343 -18.12 13.79 29.55
CA SER A 343 -17.84 12.38 29.32
C SER A 343 -18.67 11.88 28.14
N PHE A 344 -18.04 11.24 27.15
CA PHE A 344 -18.73 10.62 26.03
C PHE A 344 -19.69 9.52 26.57
N SER A 345 -20.96 9.58 26.22
CA SER A 345 -21.98 8.64 26.75
C SER A 345 -22.00 7.34 25.93
N ASN A 346 -22.30 6.21 26.58
CA ASN A 346 -22.52 4.93 25.91
C ASN A 346 -23.68 4.99 24.90
N GLU A 347 -24.68 5.86 25.12
CA GLU A 347 -25.83 6.03 24.22
C GLU A 347 -25.43 6.61 22.86
N LEU A 348 -24.28 7.27 22.76
CA LEU A 348 -23.74 7.82 21.52
C LEU A 348 -22.94 6.80 20.70
N MET A 349 -22.74 5.60 21.25
CA MET A 349 -21.98 4.49 20.66
C MET A 349 -22.73 3.14 20.80
N PRO A 350 -23.99 3.04 20.34
CA PRO A 350 -24.70 1.77 20.41
C PRO A 350 -24.04 0.75 19.49
N MET A 351 -23.94 -0.50 19.95
CA MET A 351 -23.55 -1.60 19.08
C MET A 351 -24.63 -1.78 18.00
N THR A 352 -24.22 -1.76 16.74
CA THR A 352 -25.13 -1.92 15.61
C THR A 352 -24.65 -2.98 14.64
N GLN A 353 -25.58 -3.57 13.91
CA GLN A 353 -25.33 -4.56 12.88
C GLN A 353 -26.07 -4.12 11.63
N ASN A 354 -25.36 -4.09 10.50
CA ASN A 354 -25.92 -3.68 9.22
C ASN A 354 -25.55 -4.72 8.16
N LEU A 355 -26.56 -5.42 7.67
CA LEU A 355 -26.43 -6.44 6.63
C LEU A 355 -26.84 -5.83 5.29
N ALA A 356 -25.86 -5.52 4.46
CA ALA A 356 -26.03 -5.12 3.07
C ALA A 356 -25.87 -6.33 2.13
N ALA A 357 -26.15 -6.15 0.83
CA ALA A 357 -26.17 -7.26 -0.13
C ALA A 357 -24.91 -8.15 -0.15
N ALA A 358 -23.71 -7.55 -0.05
CA ALA A 358 -22.43 -8.26 -0.10
C ALA A 358 -21.55 -8.03 1.16
N TYR A 359 -22.04 -7.27 2.13
CA TYR A 359 -21.25 -6.86 3.29
C TYR A 359 -22.07 -6.98 4.57
N LEU A 360 -21.39 -7.31 5.66
CA LEU A 360 -21.91 -7.18 7.01
C LEU A 360 -20.99 -6.24 7.80
N THR A 361 -21.56 -5.18 8.35
CA THR A 361 -20.85 -4.25 9.24
C THR A 361 -21.36 -4.42 10.65
N ILE A 362 -20.44 -4.56 11.61
CA ILE A 362 -20.77 -4.57 13.04
C ILE A 362 -19.96 -3.46 13.69
N SER A 363 -20.67 -2.42 14.13
CA SER A 363 -20.09 -1.19 14.68
C SER A 363 -20.22 -1.16 16.20
N ASN A 364 -19.28 -0.48 16.84
CA ASN A 364 -19.25 -0.11 18.26
C ASN A 364 -19.42 -1.31 19.23
N ILE A 365 -18.75 -2.44 18.95
CA ILE A 365 -18.76 -3.59 19.86
C ILE A 365 -17.97 -3.24 21.12
N THR A 366 -18.65 -3.14 22.24
CA THR A 366 -18.08 -2.86 23.56
C THR A 366 -18.54 -3.92 24.55
N ALA A 367 -17.78 -4.12 25.62
CA ALA A 367 -18.16 -4.99 26.73
C ALA A 367 -18.13 -4.18 28.03
N THR A 368 -19.31 -3.82 28.55
CA THR A 368 -19.46 -3.21 29.88
C THR A 368 -20.31 -4.13 30.77
N LYS A 369 -19.88 -4.35 32.01
CA LYS A 369 -20.73 -5.00 33.02
C LYS A 369 -21.75 -3.97 33.53
N THR A 370 -23.01 -4.13 33.16
CA THR A 370 -24.10 -3.39 33.79
C THR A 370 -24.40 -3.99 35.17
N GLY A 371 -24.21 -3.22 36.25
CA GLY A 371 -24.78 -3.52 37.57
C GLY A 371 -23.96 -4.33 38.58
N VAL A 372 -22.62 -4.36 38.51
CA VAL A 372 -21.77 -5.00 39.55
C VAL A 372 -21.00 -3.94 40.37
N PRO A 373 -20.94 -4.01 41.72
CA PRO A 373 -20.18 -3.07 42.55
C PRO A 373 -18.66 -3.23 42.41
N SER A 374 -18.04 -2.23 41.80
CA SER A 374 -16.80 -1.48 42.14
C SER A 374 -15.54 -2.08 42.80
N ASP A 375 -15.33 -3.40 42.96
CA ASP A 375 -14.02 -3.89 43.47
C ASP A 375 -13.08 -4.53 42.43
N ASP A 376 -13.58 -4.93 41.26
CA ASP A 376 -12.75 -5.41 40.13
C ASP A 376 -13.01 -4.56 38.88
N THR A 377 -12.18 -3.54 38.63
CA THR A 377 -12.14 -2.85 37.33
C THR A 377 -11.67 -3.82 36.26
N GLU A 378 -12.55 -4.16 35.32
CA GLU A 378 -12.26 -5.05 34.20
C GLU A 378 -11.18 -4.44 33.30
N THR A 379 -10.12 -5.20 33.00
CA THR A 379 -9.01 -4.69 32.20
C THR A 379 -9.40 -4.55 30.72
N ALA A 380 -8.67 -3.73 29.96
CA ALA A 380 -8.84 -3.64 28.50
C ALA A 380 -8.76 -5.01 27.82
N ALA A 381 -7.84 -5.86 28.29
CA ALA A 381 -7.70 -7.24 27.85
C ALA A 381 -8.96 -8.09 28.15
N ASP A 382 -9.54 -7.97 29.34
CA ASP A 382 -10.78 -8.67 29.67
C ASP A 382 -11.96 -8.22 28.80
N GLN A 383 -12.11 -6.90 28.59
CA GLN A 383 -13.14 -6.39 27.68
C GLN A 383 -12.95 -6.91 26.25
N MET A 384 -11.71 -6.92 25.75
CA MET A 384 -11.43 -7.48 24.43
C MET A 384 -11.83 -8.96 24.33
N ARG A 385 -11.57 -9.78 25.35
CA ARG A 385 -12.02 -11.19 25.38
C ARG A 385 -13.55 -11.31 25.29
N HIS A 386 -14.27 -10.46 26.00
CA HIS A 386 -15.73 -10.43 25.93
C HIS A 386 -16.24 -9.98 24.55
N ILE A 387 -15.62 -8.95 23.97
CA ILE A 387 -15.88 -8.49 22.60
C ILE A 387 -15.68 -9.63 21.59
N CYS A 388 -14.60 -10.41 21.69
CA CYS A 388 -14.38 -11.56 20.80
C CYS A 388 -15.50 -12.62 20.93
N LYS A 389 -15.93 -12.94 22.16
CA LYS A 389 -17.03 -13.88 22.40
C LYS A 389 -18.35 -13.38 21.83
N GLN A 390 -18.64 -12.09 22.06
CA GLN A 390 -19.86 -11.44 21.55
C GLN A 390 -19.87 -11.40 20.02
N LEU A 391 -18.75 -11.07 19.39
CA LEU A 391 -18.63 -11.12 17.93
C LEU A 391 -18.91 -12.52 17.40
N ASN A 392 -18.30 -13.56 17.96
CA ASN A 392 -18.55 -14.94 17.54
C ASN A 392 -20.04 -15.32 17.69
N ALA A 393 -20.67 -14.95 18.80
CA ALA A 393 -22.10 -15.20 19.00
C ALA A 393 -22.97 -14.48 17.96
N VAL A 394 -22.62 -13.25 17.57
CA VAL A 394 -23.31 -12.52 16.50
C VAL A 394 -23.11 -13.21 15.15
N LEU A 395 -21.89 -13.59 14.80
CA LEU A 395 -21.60 -14.29 13.54
C LEU A 395 -22.35 -15.62 13.44
N ASP A 396 -22.44 -16.39 14.53
CA ASP A 396 -23.20 -17.64 14.58
C ASP A 396 -24.72 -17.42 14.47
N SER A 397 -25.22 -16.24 14.86
CA SER A 397 -26.66 -15.92 14.82
C SER A 397 -27.16 -15.48 13.44
N ILE A 398 -26.27 -14.92 12.61
CA ILE A 398 -26.62 -14.36 11.30
C ILE A 398 -26.69 -15.48 10.26
N LYS A 399 -27.85 -15.59 9.61
CA LYS A 399 -28.09 -16.62 8.59
C LYS A 399 -27.84 -16.06 7.19
N VAL A 400 -26.71 -16.45 6.60
CA VAL A 400 -26.34 -16.19 5.20
C VAL A 400 -25.98 -17.52 4.51
N PRO A 401 -25.89 -17.57 3.18
CA PRO A 401 -25.35 -18.74 2.48
C PRO A 401 -23.89 -18.99 2.92
N GLY A 402 -23.66 -20.08 3.66
CA GLY A 402 -22.35 -20.43 4.22
C GLY A 402 -22.21 -20.10 5.71
N ARG A 403 -21.05 -20.42 6.29
CA ARG A 403 -20.74 -20.14 7.70
C ARG A 403 -19.92 -18.85 7.78
N LEU A 404 -20.40 -17.86 8.52
CA LEU A 404 -19.61 -16.67 8.85
C LEU A 404 -18.56 -16.99 9.89
N THR A 405 -17.36 -16.50 9.66
CA THR A 405 -16.22 -16.61 10.57
C THR A 405 -15.46 -15.29 10.59
N THR A 406 -14.51 -15.16 11.52
CA THR A 406 -13.59 -14.02 11.55
C THR A 406 -12.73 -13.90 10.29
N SER A 407 -12.57 -14.98 9.51
CA SER A 407 -11.93 -14.96 8.19
C SER A 407 -12.74 -14.19 7.14
N ASN A 408 -14.00 -13.83 7.39
CA ASN A 408 -14.78 -12.96 6.51
C ASN A 408 -14.45 -11.47 6.71
N ILE A 409 -13.79 -11.09 7.82
CA ILE A 409 -13.46 -9.70 8.14
C ILE A 409 -12.40 -9.19 7.14
N VAL A 410 -12.64 -8.01 6.57
CA VAL A 410 -11.73 -7.34 5.62
C VAL A 410 -11.15 -6.05 6.18
N SER A 411 -11.85 -5.40 7.12
CA SER A 411 -11.38 -4.20 7.81
C SER A 411 -11.82 -4.18 9.26
N THR A 412 -10.98 -3.58 10.11
CA THR A 412 -11.25 -3.38 11.54
C THR A 412 -10.82 -1.99 11.99
N THR A 413 -11.62 -1.39 12.89
CA THR A 413 -11.24 -0.18 13.62
C THR A 413 -11.25 -0.52 15.11
N LEU A 414 -10.06 -0.54 15.71
CA LEU A 414 -9.85 -0.86 17.12
C LEU A 414 -9.59 0.43 17.90
N LEU A 415 -10.50 0.77 18.81
CA LEU A 415 -10.37 1.95 19.66
C LEU A 415 -9.94 1.53 21.06
N LEU A 416 -8.94 2.19 21.60
CA LEU A 416 -8.43 1.99 22.94
C LEU A 416 -8.69 3.25 23.78
N LYS A 417 -8.99 3.11 25.06
CA LYS A 417 -8.97 4.26 25.97
C LYS A 417 -7.54 4.70 26.28
N ASP A 418 -6.64 3.74 26.46
CA ASP A 418 -5.21 3.96 26.73
C ASP A 418 -4.34 3.09 25.80
N MET A 419 -3.49 3.73 25.01
CA MET A 419 -2.57 3.07 24.08
C MET A 419 -1.50 2.22 24.80
N SER A 420 -1.25 2.44 26.09
CA SER A 420 -0.36 1.57 26.90
C SER A 420 -0.84 0.10 26.93
N GLN A 421 -2.15 -0.11 26.79
CA GLN A 421 -2.77 -1.43 26.80
C GLN A 421 -2.68 -2.16 25.45
N PHE A 422 -2.16 -1.50 24.40
CA PHE A 422 -2.11 -2.00 23.02
C PHE A 422 -1.57 -3.44 22.94
N ALA A 423 -0.44 -3.74 23.56
CA ALA A 423 0.18 -5.07 23.47
C ALA A 423 -0.73 -6.18 24.03
N SER A 424 -1.40 -5.93 25.16
CA SER A 424 -2.28 -6.89 25.82
C SER A 424 -3.55 -7.16 25.01
N VAL A 425 -4.17 -6.10 24.48
CA VAL A 425 -5.37 -6.19 23.62
C VAL A 425 -5.01 -6.85 22.29
N ASN A 426 -3.87 -6.48 21.71
CA ASN A 426 -3.39 -7.02 20.44
C ASN A 426 -3.16 -8.53 20.51
N SER A 427 -2.66 -9.06 21.63
CA SER A 427 -2.51 -10.50 21.85
C SER A 427 -3.84 -11.25 21.78
N ILE A 428 -4.92 -10.68 22.31
CA ILE A 428 -6.26 -11.28 22.28
C ILE A 428 -6.90 -11.11 20.91
N TYR A 429 -6.76 -9.92 20.31
CA TYR A 429 -7.21 -9.65 18.95
C TYR A 429 -6.61 -10.64 17.95
N SER A 430 -5.31 -10.96 18.05
CA SER A 430 -4.66 -11.99 17.23
C SER A 430 -5.36 -13.36 17.33
N SER A 431 -5.86 -13.73 18.51
CA SER A 431 -6.50 -15.04 18.74
C SER A 431 -7.87 -15.18 18.06
N MET A 432 -8.43 -14.09 17.54
CA MET A 432 -9.66 -14.11 16.75
C MET A 432 -9.46 -14.78 15.39
N PHE A 433 -8.24 -14.76 14.85
CA PHE A 433 -7.95 -15.25 13.51
C PHE A 433 -7.38 -16.67 13.58
N ARG A 434 -7.67 -17.47 12.54
CA ARG A 434 -7.13 -18.83 12.46
C ARG A 434 -5.60 -18.75 12.44
N PRO A 435 -4.89 -19.46 13.34
CA PRO A 435 -3.43 -19.50 13.30
C PRO A 435 -2.91 -19.95 11.94
N GLY A 436 -1.99 -19.19 11.36
CA GLY A 436 -1.38 -19.49 10.08
C GLY A 436 -2.17 -19.05 8.84
N GLU A 437 -3.41 -18.57 9.00
CA GLU A 437 -4.20 -18.01 7.89
C GLU A 437 -3.58 -16.68 7.43
N PRO A 438 -3.28 -16.53 6.13
CA PRO A 438 -2.69 -15.30 5.60
C PRO A 438 -3.73 -14.19 5.50
N ASN A 439 -3.25 -12.96 5.34
CA ASN A 439 -4.08 -11.78 5.13
C ASN A 439 -5.15 -11.58 6.23
N PRO A 440 -4.74 -11.32 7.49
CA PRO A 440 -5.66 -10.76 8.48
C PRO A 440 -6.23 -9.43 7.97
N PRO A 441 -7.35 -8.93 8.55
CA PRO A 441 -7.99 -7.72 8.07
C PRO A 441 -7.06 -6.50 8.01
N ALA A 442 -7.40 -5.53 7.16
CA ALA A 442 -6.86 -4.19 7.31
C ALA A 442 -7.28 -3.59 8.67
N ARG A 443 -6.45 -2.74 9.26
CA ARG A 443 -6.71 -2.24 10.61
C ARG A 443 -6.26 -0.80 10.83
N VAL A 444 -7.11 -0.04 11.50
CA VAL A 444 -6.76 1.22 12.18
C VAL A 444 -6.81 0.97 13.68
N THR A 445 -5.82 1.46 14.43
CA THR A 445 -5.82 1.35 15.90
C THR A 445 -5.42 2.67 16.54
N ILE A 446 -6.33 3.30 17.27
CA ILE A 446 -6.13 4.63 17.83
C ILE A 446 -6.62 4.67 19.28
N SER A 447 -6.10 5.60 20.06
CA SER A 447 -6.58 5.87 21.41
C SER A 447 -7.45 7.12 21.45
N CYS A 448 -8.63 7.02 22.06
CA CYS A 448 -9.60 8.11 22.12
C CYS A 448 -10.42 8.12 23.41
N GLN A 449 -11.21 9.17 23.62
CA GLN A 449 -12.02 9.35 24.81
C GLN A 449 -13.28 8.45 24.76
N LEU A 450 -13.09 7.17 25.06
CA LEU A 450 -14.18 6.19 25.13
C LEU A 450 -15.13 6.47 26.31
N PRO A 451 -16.38 5.97 26.25
CA PRO A 451 -17.33 6.12 27.34
C PRO A 451 -16.84 5.61 28.70
N GLN A 452 -17.47 6.08 29.76
CA GLN A 452 -17.17 5.60 31.11
C GLN A 452 -17.40 4.08 31.20
N GLY A 453 -16.40 3.37 31.73
CA GLY A 453 -16.41 1.92 31.86
C GLY A 453 -16.05 1.16 30.58
N VAL A 454 -15.81 1.83 29.46
CA VAL A 454 -15.33 1.22 28.21
C VAL A 454 -13.83 1.48 28.06
N GLU A 455 -13.06 0.41 27.94
CA GLU A 455 -11.61 0.44 27.73
C GLU A 455 -11.24 0.09 26.28
N VAL A 456 -12.08 -0.70 25.60
CA VAL A 456 -11.88 -1.13 24.21
C VAL A 456 -13.20 -1.10 23.43
N SER A 457 -13.16 -0.65 22.17
CA SER A 457 -14.25 -0.80 21.21
C SER A 457 -13.72 -1.39 19.91
N LEU A 458 -14.42 -2.37 19.36
CA LEU A 458 -14.08 -3.00 18.08
C LEU A 458 -15.18 -2.74 17.05
N ASN A 459 -14.76 -2.39 15.83
CA ASN A 459 -15.62 -2.29 14.67
C ASN A 459 -15.09 -3.22 13.58
N VAL A 460 -15.97 -3.92 12.88
CA VAL A 460 -15.59 -4.88 11.84
C VAL A 460 -16.44 -4.71 10.58
N ILE A 461 -15.80 -4.82 9.43
CA ILE A 461 -16.45 -4.92 8.12
C ILE A 461 -16.13 -6.31 7.58
N LEU A 462 -17.16 -7.06 7.22
CA LEU A 462 -17.07 -8.41 6.65
C LEU A 462 -17.51 -8.36 5.20
N ASP A 463 -16.72 -9.00 4.34
CA ASP A 463 -17.13 -9.34 2.98
C ASP A 463 -17.82 -10.73 3.00
N LEU A 464 -19.00 -10.79 2.40
CA LEU A 464 -19.82 -11.99 2.27
C LEU A 464 -19.52 -12.76 0.97
N GLY A 465 -18.67 -12.21 0.09
CA GLY A 465 -18.16 -12.87 -1.09
C GLY A 465 -17.09 -13.94 -0.81
N PRO A 466 -16.66 -14.66 -1.86
CA PRO A 466 -15.63 -15.69 -1.75
C PRO A 466 -14.27 -15.11 -1.32
N ARG A 467 -13.60 -15.75 -0.38
CA ARG A 467 -12.32 -15.24 0.19
C ARG A 467 -11.20 -15.25 -0.85
N GLU A 468 -11.22 -16.22 -1.75
CA GLU A 468 -10.29 -16.40 -2.87
C GLU A 468 -10.38 -15.29 -3.92
N ALA A 469 -11.49 -14.54 -3.97
CA ALA A 469 -11.63 -13.39 -4.85
C ALA A 469 -10.90 -12.14 -4.32
N ARG A 470 -10.42 -12.16 -3.08
CA ARG A 470 -9.77 -11.03 -2.42
C ARG A 470 -8.27 -11.03 -2.69
N ARG A 471 -7.68 -9.83 -2.76
CA ARG A 471 -6.21 -9.66 -2.73
C ARG A 471 -5.79 -8.98 -1.43
N GLY A 472 -4.80 -9.54 -0.74
CA GLY A 472 -4.22 -8.93 0.46
C GLY A 472 -2.80 -8.43 0.21
N LEU A 473 -2.44 -7.32 0.83
CA LEU A 473 -1.04 -6.94 1.02
C LEU A 473 -0.73 -7.09 2.52
N HIS A 474 -0.02 -8.15 2.85
CA HIS A 474 0.45 -8.43 4.21
C HIS A 474 1.98 -8.42 4.21
N VAL A 475 2.57 -7.36 4.76
CA VAL A 475 4.02 -7.14 4.86
C VAL A 475 4.45 -7.37 6.29
N GLN A 476 5.28 -8.39 6.50
CA GLN A 476 5.85 -8.75 7.81
C GLN A 476 7.37 -8.58 7.84
N SER A 477 8.02 -8.59 6.67
CA SER A 477 9.47 -8.37 6.54
C SER A 477 9.87 -6.90 6.63
N ARG A 478 11.02 -6.61 7.24
CA ARG A 478 11.67 -5.31 7.10
C ARG A 478 12.28 -5.18 5.69
N SER A 479 12.02 -4.06 5.04
CA SER A 479 12.49 -3.71 3.69
C SER A 479 12.71 -2.19 3.60
N TYR A 480 13.13 -1.67 2.45
CA TYR A 480 13.15 -0.22 2.21
C TYR A 480 11.81 0.34 1.71
N TRP A 481 10.87 -0.53 1.32
CA TRP A 481 9.65 -0.13 0.61
C TRP A 481 8.49 0.24 1.53
N ALA A 482 8.04 -0.68 2.37
CA ALA A 482 6.92 -0.42 3.29
C ALA A 482 7.24 -0.92 4.70
N PRO A 483 6.73 -0.24 5.74
CA PRO A 483 6.84 -0.74 7.10
C PRO A 483 6.17 -2.10 7.26
N ALA A 484 6.86 -3.00 7.96
CA ALA A 484 6.25 -4.25 8.41
C ALA A 484 5.08 -3.97 9.36
N ASN A 485 4.12 -4.89 9.42
CA ASN A 485 3.05 -4.76 10.39
C ASN A 485 3.56 -4.86 11.84
N ILE A 486 2.94 -4.11 12.74
CA ILE A 486 3.24 -4.13 14.19
C ILE A 486 2.19 -4.92 15.00
N GLY A 487 1.40 -5.76 14.31
CA GLY A 487 0.33 -6.58 14.86
C GLY A 487 -0.35 -7.40 13.75
N PRO A 488 -1.38 -8.20 14.06
CA PRO A 488 -2.08 -9.06 13.10
C PRO A 488 -3.02 -8.22 12.20
N TYR A 489 -2.44 -7.57 11.20
CA TYR A 489 -3.19 -6.84 10.19
C TYR A 489 -2.45 -6.83 8.86
N SER A 490 -3.22 -6.72 7.77
CA SER A 490 -2.68 -6.46 6.43
C SER A 490 -2.65 -4.97 6.17
N GLN A 491 -1.67 -4.49 5.40
CA GLN A 491 -1.62 -3.10 4.95
C GLN A 491 -2.83 -2.76 4.08
N ALA A 492 -3.33 -3.71 3.29
CA ALA A 492 -4.55 -3.55 2.51
C ALA A 492 -5.26 -4.88 2.23
N ILE A 493 -6.60 -4.84 2.08
CA ILE A 493 -7.44 -5.93 1.56
C ILE A 493 -8.32 -5.37 0.43
N CYS A 494 -8.12 -5.86 -0.79
CA CYS A 494 -8.93 -5.54 -1.97
C CYS A 494 -10.11 -6.51 -2.07
N VAL A 495 -11.32 -5.95 -2.23
CA VAL A 495 -12.57 -6.70 -2.36
C VAL A 495 -13.28 -6.26 -3.65
N PRO A 496 -13.51 -7.18 -4.61
CA PRO A 496 -14.30 -6.87 -5.80
C PRO A 496 -15.71 -6.40 -5.46
N VAL A 497 -16.17 -5.33 -6.10
CA VAL A 497 -17.52 -4.78 -5.91
C VAL A 497 -18.58 -5.62 -6.62
N GLN A 498 -18.21 -6.20 -7.77
CA GLN A 498 -19.07 -7.11 -8.54
C GLN A 498 -18.43 -8.50 -8.61
N GLN A 499 -19.26 -9.54 -8.61
CA GLN A 499 -18.82 -10.91 -8.81
C GLN A 499 -18.97 -11.29 -10.28
N SER A 500 -17.89 -11.76 -10.91
CA SER A 500 -17.99 -12.41 -12.22
C SER A 500 -18.73 -13.75 -12.05
N PRO A 501 -19.78 -14.02 -12.84
CA PRO A 501 -20.48 -15.31 -12.83
C PRO A 501 -19.68 -16.44 -13.49
N GLU A 502 -18.56 -16.15 -14.17
CA GLU A 502 -17.78 -17.16 -14.88
C GLU A 502 -16.74 -17.81 -13.97
N ALA A 503 -17.04 -19.04 -13.56
CA ALA A 503 -16.08 -19.91 -12.89
C ALA A 503 -14.94 -20.27 -13.86
N GLY A 504 -13.78 -19.64 -13.69
CA GLY A 504 -12.56 -19.99 -14.44
C GLY A 504 -11.67 -18.81 -14.85
N VAL A 505 -12.19 -17.58 -14.84
CA VAL A 505 -11.35 -16.38 -15.04
C VAL A 505 -10.70 -16.02 -13.72
N ASN A 506 -9.37 -15.83 -13.72
CA ASN A 506 -8.68 -15.27 -12.57
C ASN A 506 -9.26 -13.88 -12.29
N VAL A 507 -10.01 -13.73 -11.19
CA VAL A 507 -10.74 -12.51 -10.82
C VAL A 507 -9.80 -11.30 -10.77
N HIS A 508 -8.51 -11.53 -10.52
CA HIS A 508 -7.48 -10.50 -10.45
C HIS A 508 -7.05 -9.96 -11.82
N ASP A 509 -7.18 -10.76 -12.88
CA ASP A 509 -6.86 -10.35 -14.26
C ASP A 509 -8.09 -9.80 -14.99
N ALA A 510 -9.28 -9.95 -14.40
CA ALA A 510 -10.55 -9.48 -14.95
C ALA A 510 -10.75 -7.96 -14.83
N GLY A 511 -9.83 -7.23 -14.17
CA GLY A 511 -9.88 -5.77 -14.05
C GLY A 511 -11.16 -5.25 -13.39
N LEU A 512 -11.75 -6.03 -12.46
CA LEU A 512 -12.99 -5.65 -11.80
C LEU A 512 -12.76 -4.50 -10.82
N LEU A 513 -13.74 -3.60 -10.72
CA LEU A 513 -13.78 -2.54 -9.71
C LEU A 513 -13.61 -3.14 -8.31
N GLU A 514 -12.59 -2.69 -7.59
CA GLU A 514 -12.25 -3.17 -6.25
C GLU A 514 -12.35 -2.03 -5.22
N MET A 515 -12.90 -2.35 -4.05
CA MET A 515 -12.75 -1.52 -2.84
C MET A 515 -11.51 -1.97 -2.10
N VAL A 516 -10.59 -1.05 -1.85
CA VAL A 516 -9.31 -1.32 -1.19
C VAL A 516 -9.40 -0.82 0.25
N HIS A 517 -9.62 -1.73 1.19
CA HIS A 517 -9.62 -1.43 2.61
C HIS A 517 -8.18 -1.28 3.09
N MET A 518 -7.77 -0.06 3.43
CA MET A 518 -6.41 0.26 3.88
C MET A 518 -6.29 0.19 5.40
N ALA A 519 -5.15 -0.27 5.89
CA ALA A 519 -4.73 -0.05 7.28
C ALA A 519 -4.22 1.37 7.48
N GLY A 520 -4.24 1.83 8.73
CA GLY A 520 -3.63 3.10 9.08
C GLY A 520 -2.11 3.04 8.94
N GLN A 521 -1.52 4.11 8.42
CA GLN A 521 -0.09 4.21 8.14
C GLN A 521 0.55 5.21 9.09
N ILE A 522 1.56 4.80 9.86
CA ILE A 522 2.35 5.67 10.76
C ILE A 522 3.76 5.89 10.18
N PRO A 523 4.48 6.97 10.56
CA PRO A 523 5.78 7.35 9.99
C PRO A 523 6.95 6.51 10.50
N LEU A 524 6.87 5.19 10.31
CA LEU A 524 7.99 4.29 10.55
C LEU A 524 8.95 4.34 9.37
N VAL A 525 10.25 4.41 9.64
CA VAL A 525 11.30 4.17 8.65
C VAL A 525 11.31 2.66 8.34
N PRO A 526 10.96 2.23 7.11
CA PRO A 526 10.70 0.82 6.81
C PRO A 526 11.82 -0.15 7.19
N GLN A 527 13.09 0.22 6.94
CA GLN A 527 14.22 -0.68 7.18
C GLN A 527 14.52 -0.90 8.67
N SER A 528 14.26 0.09 9.51
CA SER A 528 14.59 0.05 10.95
C SER A 528 13.39 -0.23 11.83
N MET A 529 12.16 0.00 11.33
CA MET A 529 10.92 -0.04 12.10
C MET A 529 10.91 0.92 13.30
N LEU A 530 11.71 1.98 13.24
CA LEU A 530 11.72 3.09 14.19
C LEU A 530 10.87 4.24 13.63
N LEU A 531 10.28 5.04 14.51
CA LEU A 531 9.69 6.30 14.08
C LEU A 531 10.78 7.22 13.53
N MET A 532 10.44 7.97 12.49
CA MET A 532 11.31 9.00 11.95
C MET A 532 11.62 10.04 13.03
N ASP A 533 12.91 10.38 13.18
CA ASP A 533 13.33 11.55 13.92
C ASP A 533 13.07 12.79 13.05
N GLY A 534 12.06 13.59 13.39
CA GLY A 534 11.65 14.74 12.57
C GLY A 534 10.51 15.55 13.17
N ASP A 535 10.18 16.67 12.52
CA ASP A 535 9.00 17.46 12.87
C ASP A 535 7.69 16.79 12.39
N PHE A 536 6.55 17.38 12.78
CA PHE A 536 5.24 16.90 12.37
C PHE A 536 5.09 16.83 10.84
N THR A 537 5.69 17.76 10.10
CA THR A 537 5.61 17.81 8.64
C THR A 537 6.29 16.61 7.99
N HIS A 538 7.53 16.30 8.37
CA HIS A 538 8.26 15.14 7.85
C HIS A 538 7.55 13.84 8.19
N ALA A 539 7.06 13.73 9.43
CA ALA A 539 6.26 12.60 9.87
C ALA A 539 4.97 12.45 9.03
N GLY A 540 4.24 13.55 8.80
CA GLY A 540 3.04 13.57 7.96
C GLY A 540 3.30 13.16 6.52
N VAL A 541 4.41 13.62 5.93
CA VAL A 541 4.81 13.28 4.56
C VAL A 541 5.19 11.80 4.45
N LEU A 542 6.07 11.30 5.32
CA LEU A 542 6.50 9.90 5.29
C LEU A 542 5.32 8.95 5.52
N SER A 543 4.45 9.29 6.47
CA SER A 543 3.24 8.53 6.77
C SER A 543 2.27 8.50 5.58
N LEU A 544 2.09 9.62 4.86
CA LEU A 544 1.26 9.66 3.65
C LEU A 544 1.90 8.91 2.48
N GLN A 545 3.22 8.94 2.35
CA GLN A 545 3.94 8.16 1.34
C GLN A 545 3.69 6.67 1.50
N HIS A 546 3.66 6.15 2.73
CA HIS A 546 3.33 4.73 2.96
C HIS A 546 1.93 4.38 2.45
N LEU A 547 0.95 5.26 2.66
CA LEU A 547 -0.40 5.10 2.12
C LEU A 547 -0.38 5.08 0.58
N TRP A 548 0.40 5.96 -0.04
CA TRP A 548 0.58 6.03 -1.48
C TRP A 548 1.24 4.78 -2.07
N ARG A 549 2.37 4.33 -1.49
CA ARG A 549 3.08 3.13 -1.94
C ARG A 549 2.18 1.90 -1.88
N VAL A 550 1.46 1.72 -0.77
CA VAL A 550 0.48 0.62 -0.65
C VAL A 550 -0.64 0.76 -1.67
N GLY A 551 -1.16 1.98 -1.87
CA GLY A 551 -2.18 2.25 -2.88
C GLY A 551 -1.72 1.90 -4.30
N GLN A 552 -0.50 2.31 -4.68
CA GLN A 552 0.08 2.03 -5.98
C GLN A 552 0.30 0.54 -6.23
N GLU A 553 0.80 -0.20 -5.25
CA GLU A 553 0.96 -1.66 -5.33
C GLU A 553 -0.38 -2.42 -5.30
N ARG A 554 -1.48 -1.73 -4.97
CA ARG A 554 -2.84 -2.26 -5.02
C ARG A 554 -3.67 -1.67 -6.16
N ASP A 555 -3.03 -0.97 -7.09
CA ASP A 555 -3.66 -0.38 -8.27
C ASP A 555 -4.79 0.62 -7.92
N VAL A 556 -4.65 1.32 -6.80
CA VAL A 556 -5.61 2.37 -6.40
C VAL A 556 -5.52 3.52 -7.38
N ASP A 557 -6.64 3.75 -8.08
CA ASP A 557 -6.80 4.87 -9.01
C ASP A 557 -7.09 6.17 -8.26
N ILE A 558 -7.99 6.14 -7.28
CA ILE A 558 -8.45 7.34 -6.58
C ILE A 558 -8.68 7.13 -5.08
N TRP A 559 -8.49 8.21 -4.34
CA TRP A 559 -8.92 8.34 -2.96
C TRP A 559 -10.24 9.12 -2.90
N PRO A 560 -11.32 8.60 -2.29
CA PRO A 560 -12.58 9.31 -2.13
C PRO A 560 -12.54 10.35 -1.00
N TRP A 561 -11.61 10.20 -0.05
CA TRP A 561 -11.36 11.12 1.06
C TRP A 561 -9.98 10.86 1.66
N GLY A 562 -9.46 11.78 2.46
CA GLY A 562 -8.26 11.58 3.28
C GLY A 562 -8.56 11.80 4.76
N VAL A 563 -8.11 10.90 5.62
CA VAL A 563 -8.20 11.06 7.08
C VAL A 563 -6.80 11.05 7.68
N ALA A 564 -6.46 12.11 8.42
CA ALA A 564 -5.29 12.15 9.28
C ALA A 564 -5.73 12.08 10.74
N PHE A 565 -5.42 10.98 11.42
CA PHE A 565 -5.48 10.96 12.88
C PHE A 565 -4.26 11.68 13.41
N VAL A 566 -4.47 12.75 14.18
CA VAL A 566 -3.41 13.59 14.74
C VAL A 566 -3.36 13.34 16.24
N LYS A 567 -2.17 13.03 16.75
CA LYS A 567 -1.98 12.90 18.20
C LYS A 567 -2.29 14.24 18.88
N GLN A 568 -3.03 14.17 19.99
CA GLN A 568 -3.44 15.32 20.77
C GLN A 568 -2.24 16.17 21.18
N ASP A 569 -2.30 17.44 20.82
CA ASP A 569 -1.36 18.47 21.24
C ASP A 569 -2.14 19.75 21.56
N PRO A 570 -2.28 20.11 22.85
CA PRO A 570 -3.03 21.29 23.28
C PRO A 570 -2.59 22.60 22.63
N ASN A 571 -1.35 22.69 22.14
CA ASN A 571 -0.78 23.91 21.57
C ASN A 571 -0.69 23.88 20.04
N ALA A 572 -0.90 22.72 19.39
CA ALA A 572 -0.64 22.56 17.97
C ALA A 572 -1.77 21.87 17.19
N ALA A 573 -2.92 21.55 17.80
CA ALA A 573 -4.03 20.86 17.13
C ALA A 573 -4.42 21.47 15.77
N GLU A 574 -4.73 22.78 15.73
CA GLU A 574 -5.14 23.47 14.51
C GLU A 574 -3.98 23.60 13.49
N SER A 575 -2.76 23.86 13.97
CA SER A 575 -1.58 23.91 13.12
C SER A 575 -1.28 22.56 12.46
N ASN A 576 -1.32 21.47 13.23
CA ASN A 576 -1.09 20.12 12.74
C ASN A 576 -2.18 19.68 11.76
N ALA A 577 -3.46 20.00 12.04
CA ALA A 577 -4.56 19.77 11.11
C ALA A 577 -4.36 20.53 9.78
N THR A 578 -3.91 21.79 9.86
CA THR A 578 -3.62 22.62 8.67
C THR A 578 -2.43 22.09 7.88
N THR A 579 -1.33 21.69 8.54
CA THR A 579 -0.17 21.08 7.90
C THR A 579 -0.55 19.75 7.24
N ALA A 580 -1.34 18.90 7.90
CA ALA A 580 -1.82 17.65 7.31
C ALA A 580 -2.68 17.89 6.06
N LEU A 581 -3.57 18.89 6.09
CA LEU A 581 -4.34 19.30 4.92
C LEU A 581 -3.41 19.75 3.77
N GLN A 582 -2.40 20.58 4.06
CA GLN A 582 -1.45 21.02 3.03
C GLN A 582 -0.71 19.83 2.41
N ILE A 583 -0.23 18.88 3.23
CA ILE A 583 0.41 17.65 2.75
C ILE A 583 -0.53 16.88 1.81
N TRP A 584 -1.79 16.67 2.21
CA TRP A 584 -2.81 15.99 1.39
C TRP A 584 -3.01 16.67 0.03
N GLU A 585 -3.18 17.99 0.03
CA GLU A 585 -3.41 18.74 -1.20
C GLU A 585 -2.21 18.74 -2.14
N LYS A 586 -1.00 18.93 -1.59
CA LYS A 586 0.21 18.94 -2.42
C LYS A 586 0.46 17.55 -3.00
N ALA A 587 0.21 16.46 -2.25
CA ALA A 587 0.33 15.10 -2.77
C ALA A 587 -0.58 14.86 -3.99
N HIS A 588 -1.84 15.32 -3.94
CA HIS A 588 -2.78 15.21 -5.07
C HIS A 588 -2.37 16.09 -6.26
N ARG A 589 -1.92 17.33 -6.02
CA ARG A 589 -1.53 18.26 -7.09
C ARG A 589 -0.23 17.86 -7.79
N ILE A 590 0.71 17.28 -7.06
CA ILE A 590 1.97 16.80 -7.63
C ILE A 590 1.73 15.51 -8.42
N GLY A 591 0.97 14.57 -7.84
CA GLY A 591 0.74 13.26 -8.43
C GLY A 591 2.03 12.44 -8.57
N THR A 592 1.91 11.22 -9.08
CA THR A 592 3.04 10.28 -9.17
C THR A 592 3.90 10.45 -10.42
N ARG A 593 3.40 11.14 -11.46
CA ARG A 593 4.12 11.37 -12.72
C ARG A 593 4.61 12.82 -12.82
N PRO A 594 5.85 13.08 -13.25
CA PRO A 594 6.30 14.42 -13.59
C PRO A 594 5.41 15.01 -14.69
N ARG A 595 4.98 16.28 -14.54
CA ARG A 595 4.36 17.01 -15.65
C ARG A 595 5.44 17.33 -16.67
N ASN A 596 5.31 16.84 -17.92
CA ASN A 596 6.12 17.35 -19.02
C ASN A 596 5.89 18.86 -19.13
N THR A 597 6.92 19.66 -18.89
CA THR A 597 6.90 21.13 -18.97
C THR A 597 6.92 21.66 -20.40
N SER A 598 6.43 20.90 -21.38
CA SER A 598 6.41 21.28 -22.80
C SER A 598 5.05 21.80 -23.26
N SER A 599 4.20 22.31 -22.36
CA SER A 599 2.86 22.82 -22.74
C SER A 599 2.49 24.13 -22.03
N ARG A 600 3.49 24.92 -21.65
CA ARG A 600 3.35 26.31 -21.21
C ARG A 600 4.58 27.05 -21.71
N ASP A 601 4.48 27.54 -22.94
CA ASP A 601 5.08 28.77 -23.49
C ASP A 601 5.04 28.77 -25.04
N ASP A 602 4.02 28.17 -25.66
CA ASP A 602 3.80 28.23 -27.12
C ASP A 602 2.88 29.41 -27.48
N GLU A 603 3.32 30.64 -27.24
CA GLU A 603 2.69 31.81 -27.90
C GLU A 603 3.66 32.67 -28.74
N GLU A 604 4.98 32.44 -28.72
CA GLU A 604 5.89 33.19 -29.58
C GLU A 604 7.10 32.34 -29.98
N GLU A 605 7.00 31.54 -31.06
CA GLU A 605 8.09 31.13 -31.98
C GLU A 605 7.63 30.01 -32.93
N GLU A 606 6.55 30.23 -33.70
CA GLU A 606 6.30 29.45 -34.92
C GLU A 606 7.09 30.08 -36.08
N GLU A 607 8.33 29.65 -36.30
CA GLU A 607 9.06 29.69 -37.59
C GLU A 607 10.50 29.13 -37.39
N ASP A 608 10.68 27.79 -37.41
CA ASP A 608 11.87 27.08 -38.00
C ASP A 608 12.10 25.60 -37.59
N ASN A 609 11.11 24.86 -37.07
CA ASN A 609 11.30 23.43 -36.71
C ASN A 609 10.82 22.40 -37.76
N ASP A 610 10.85 22.74 -39.06
CA ASP A 610 10.44 21.85 -40.15
C ASP A 610 11.61 21.33 -41.00
N ARG A 611 12.70 20.91 -40.33
CA ARG A 611 13.75 20.09 -40.95
C ARG A 611 13.90 18.78 -40.19
N GLY A 612 13.10 17.79 -40.61
CA GLY A 612 13.36 16.40 -40.29
C GLY A 612 14.78 15.96 -40.73
N PRO A 613 15.32 14.89 -40.12
CA PRO A 613 16.70 14.44 -40.35
C PRO A 613 16.91 14.10 -41.83
N ASP A 614 18.05 14.53 -42.39
CA ASP A 614 18.34 14.29 -43.80
C ASP A 614 18.64 12.80 -44.07
N ALA A 615 18.55 12.41 -45.35
CA ALA A 615 18.70 11.01 -45.76
C ALA A 615 20.09 10.40 -45.45
N TRP A 616 21.11 11.22 -45.16
CA TRP A 616 22.45 10.78 -44.78
C TRP A 616 22.49 10.33 -43.31
N ASP A 617 21.79 11.04 -42.41
CA ASP A 617 21.70 10.70 -40.98
C ASP A 617 20.95 9.38 -40.74
N LEU A 618 19.93 9.07 -41.55
CA LEU A 618 19.18 7.82 -41.49
C LEU A 618 20.01 6.57 -41.85
N GLN A 619 21.08 6.74 -42.63
CA GLN A 619 21.84 5.62 -43.19
C GLN A 619 23.10 5.27 -42.37
N PHE A 620 23.70 6.24 -41.66
CA PHE A 620 24.95 6.03 -40.92
C PHE A 620 24.87 6.23 -39.39
N ASN A 621 23.82 6.89 -38.87
CA ASN A 621 23.63 7.16 -37.43
C ASN A 621 22.40 6.46 -36.81
N ARG A 622 21.91 5.36 -37.43
CA ARG A 622 20.75 4.59 -36.96
C ARG A 622 20.88 4.13 -35.50
N PHE A 623 22.10 3.81 -35.04
CA PHE A 623 22.36 3.38 -33.67
C PHE A 623 22.25 4.53 -32.65
N GLN A 624 22.68 5.74 -33.01
CA GLN A 624 22.61 6.93 -32.17
C GLN A 624 21.17 7.46 -32.07
N LEU A 625 20.43 7.49 -33.20
CA LEU A 625 19.02 7.92 -33.24
C LEU A 625 18.07 6.96 -32.51
N THR A 626 18.32 5.65 -32.54
CA THR A 626 17.52 4.69 -31.76
C THR A 626 17.78 4.83 -30.25
N ILE A 627 18.98 5.25 -29.84
CA ILE A 627 19.32 5.47 -28.43
C ILE A 627 18.75 6.82 -27.95
N SER A 628 18.92 7.89 -28.73
CA SER A 628 18.46 9.24 -28.35
C SER A 628 16.95 9.41 -28.44
N ALA A 629 16.26 8.77 -29.39
CA ALA A 629 14.79 8.83 -29.48
C ALA A 629 14.07 7.84 -28.53
N SER A 630 14.79 6.87 -27.93
CA SER A 630 14.18 5.86 -27.05
C SER A 630 14.52 5.98 -25.56
N HIS A 631 15.37 6.94 -25.18
CA HIS A 631 15.70 7.19 -23.78
C HIS A 631 14.68 8.09 -23.06
N ASP A 632 13.99 8.99 -23.78
CA ASP A 632 13.15 10.02 -23.16
C ASP A 632 11.66 9.65 -22.96
N GLU A 633 11.10 8.67 -23.67
CA GLU A 633 9.64 8.46 -23.60
C GLU A 633 9.14 7.53 -22.47
N VAL A 634 9.99 6.69 -21.88
CA VAL A 634 9.53 5.58 -21.00
C VAL A 634 10.02 5.63 -19.55
N LEU A 635 11.12 6.33 -19.24
CA LEU A 635 11.68 6.33 -17.88
C LEU A 635 10.80 7.15 -16.90
N GLY A 636 10.49 6.59 -15.73
CA GLY A 636 9.70 7.28 -14.69
C GLY A 636 8.19 7.02 -14.74
N ARG A 637 7.75 6.02 -15.51
CA ARG A 637 6.36 5.50 -15.60
C ARG A 637 6.14 4.18 -14.85
N HIS A 638 7.15 3.67 -14.15
CA HIS A 638 7.10 2.40 -13.42
C HIS A 638 6.13 2.39 -12.22
N LEU A 639 5.75 3.54 -11.68
CA LEU A 639 4.77 3.59 -10.60
C LEU A 639 3.34 3.74 -11.15
N HIS A 640 2.39 3.09 -10.49
CA HIS A 640 0.97 3.30 -10.76
C HIS A 640 0.59 4.77 -10.60
N VAL A 641 -0.33 5.25 -11.46
CA VAL A 641 -0.76 6.65 -11.48
C VAL A 641 -1.71 6.91 -10.33
N LEU A 642 -1.32 7.79 -9.41
CA LEU A 642 -2.15 8.11 -8.24
C LEU A 642 -1.97 9.59 -7.84
N PRO A 643 -3.03 10.43 -7.92
CA PRO A 643 -4.37 10.09 -8.37
C PRO A 643 -4.46 9.91 -9.90
N ASN A 644 -5.26 8.94 -10.34
CA ASN A 644 -5.62 8.72 -11.73
C ASN A 644 -6.89 9.51 -12.08
N ASN A 645 -6.71 10.78 -12.47
CA ASN A 645 -7.86 11.66 -12.76
C ASN A 645 -8.62 11.29 -14.06
N THR A 646 -8.06 10.41 -14.91
CA THR A 646 -8.70 10.01 -16.17
C THR A 646 -10.04 9.30 -15.95
N VAL A 647 -10.26 8.73 -14.76
CA VAL A 647 -11.50 8.06 -14.37
C VAL A 647 -12.72 8.99 -14.36
N PHE A 648 -12.49 10.30 -14.24
CA PHE A 648 -13.53 11.35 -14.27
C PHE A 648 -13.79 11.90 -15.69
N GLY A 649 -13.16 11.34 -16.73
CA GLY A 649 -13.31 11.74 -18.14
C GLY A 649 -12.13 12.55 -18.68
N GLN A 650 -12.06 12.67 -20.02
CA GLN A 650 -10.90 13.20 -20.77
C GLN A 650 -10.54 14.67 -20.47
N ARG A 651 -11.43 15.45 -19.85
CA ARG A 651 -11.19 16.88 -19.53
C ARG A 651 -10.71 17.14 -18.10
N ALA A 652 -10.67 16.13 -17.23
CA ALA A 652 -10.22 16.31 -15.84
C ALA A 652 -8.68 16.38 -15.79
N THR A 653 -8.10 17.54 -15.49
CA THR A 653 -6.64 17.67 -15.35
C THR A 653 -6.18 17.33 -13.92
N ALA A 654 -4.89 17.00 -13.75
CA ALA A 654 -4.27 16.69 -12.46
C ALA A 654 -4.41 17.81 -11.39
N ALA A 655 -4.81 19.03 -11.78
CA ALA A 655 -4.87 20.18 -10.87
C ALA A 655 -6.25 20.42 -10.21
N ASP A 656 -7.31 19.74 -10.66
CA ASP A 656 -8.67 20.24 -10.40
C ASP A 656 -9.46 19.45 -9.32
N ILE A 657 -9.06 18.21 -9.02
CA ILE A 657 -9.81 17.32 -8.12
C ILE A 657 -8.97 16.98 -6.88
N ILE A 658 -9.31 17.61 -5.77
CA ILE A 658 -8.77 17.28 -4.45
C ILE A 658 -9.91 16.67 -3.63
N PRO A 659 -9.78 15.40 -3.18
CA PRO A 659 -10.79 14.77 -2.37
C PRO A 659 -10.94 15.46 -1.00
N PRO A 660 -12.13 15.39 -0.37
CA PRO A 660 -12.35 15.94 0.95
C PRO A 660 -11.37 15.37 1.99
N PHE A 661 -11.06 16.18 2.99
CA PHE A 661 -10.06 15.88 4.01
C PHE A 661 -10.64 16.06 5.42
N ILE A 662 -10.26 15.16 6.33
CA ILE A 662 -10.60 15.18 7.75
C ILE A 662 -9.31 15.05 8.57
N ALA A 663 -9.09 15.96 9.51
CA ALA A 663 -8.12 15.78 10.59
C ALA A 663 -8.86 15.47 11.89
N ALA A 664 -8.60 14.32 12.49
CA ALA A 664 -9.23 13.85 13.71
C ALA A 664 -8.20 13.85 14.85
N GLU A 665 -8.38 14.71 15.84
CA GLU A 665 -7.48 14.76 17.00
C GLU A 665 -7.83 13.63 17.98
N VAL A 666 -6.86 12.75 18.24
CA VAL A 666 -7.01 11.55 19.08
C VAL A 666 -5.99 11.57 20.22
N ILE A 667 -6.26 10.88 21.33
CA ILE A 667 -5.42 10.94 22.53
C ILE A 667 -3.99 10.50 22.22
N SER A 668 -3.84 9.35 21.55
CA SER A 668 -2.53 8.84 21.14
C SER A 668 -2.65 7.83 20.01
N LEU A 669 -1.52 7.59 19.34
CA LEU A 669 -1.37 6.67 18.22
C LEU A 669 -0.37 5.56 18.57
N PRO A 670 -0.36 4.43 17.84
CA PRO A 670 0.61 3.37 18.04
C PRO A 670 2.04 3.92 17.96
N ARG A 671 2.92 3.40 18.83
CA ARG A 671 4.31 3.87 18.98
C ARG A 671 4.45 5.34 19.40
N ASP A 672 3.37 5.99 19.82
CA ASP A 672 3.34 7.43 20.10
C ASP A 672 3.61 8.29 18.86
N ALA A 673 3.23 7.78 17.68
CA ALA A 673 3.36 8.53 16.42
C ALA A 673 2.60 9.87 16.49
N PRO A 674 3.09 10.93 15.81
CA PRO A 674 2.40 12.22 15.79
C PRO A 674 1.18 12.21 14.85
N VAL A 675 1.17 11.35 13.84
CA VAL A 675 0.11 11.26 12.82
C VAL A 675 -0.01 9.85 12.25
N GLU A 676 -1.23 9.44 11.93
CA GLU A 676 -1.57 8.21 11.22
C GLU A 676 -2.53 8.54 10.07
N TRP A 677 -2.15 8.19 8.84
CA TRP A 677 -2.98 8.41 7.65
C TRP A 677 -3.85 7.20 7.33
N TRP A 678 -5.09 7.46 6.91
CA TRP A 678 -6.04 6.44 6.49
C TRP A 678 -6.98 6.93 5.39
N SER A 679 -7.37 6.02 4.49
CA SER A 679 -8.41 6.22 3.48
C SER A 679 -8.98 4.87 3.01
N LEU A 680 -10.12 4.90 2.31
CA LEU A 680 -10.59 3.78 1.48
C LEU A 680 -10.04 3.98 0.07
N GLY A 681 -9.38 3.00 -0.54
CA GLY A 681 -8.97 3.09 -1.94
C GLY A 681 -10.03 2.57 -2.90
N VAL A 682 -10.01 3.05 -4.14
CA VAL A 682 -10.79 2.48 -5.26
C VAL A 682 -9.81 2.11 -6.36
N ALA A 683 -9.85 0.86 -6.81
CA ALA A 683 -8.96 0.32 -7.83
C ALA A 683 -9.74 -0.23 -9.03
N ASN A 684 -9.10 -0.25 -10.19
CA ASN A 684 -9.65 -0.71 -11.47
C ASN A 684 -10.95 0.00 -11.86
N VAL A 685 -10.97 1.33 -11.79
CA VAL A 685 -12.09 2.12 -12.30
C VAL A 685 -12.03 2.07 -13.83
N THR A 686 -12.77 1.14 -14.43
CA THR A 686 -12.78 0.81 -15.87
C THR A 686 -12.77 2.05 -16.77
N GLN A 687 -11.75 2.19 -17.62
CA GLN A 687 -11.77 3.16 -18.72
C GLN A 687 -12.70 2.63 -19.80
N VAL A 688 -13.80 3.32 -20.04
CA VAL A 688 -14.79 2.96 -21.06
C VAL A 688 -14.10 2.92 -22.42
N LEU A 689 -13.93 1.71 -22.98
CA LEU A 689 -13.58 1.51 -24.38
C LEU A 689 -14.79 1.92 -25.23
N ASP A 690 -14.64 3.04 -25.93
CA ASP A 690 -15.50 3.49 -27.02
C ASP A 690 -17.00 3.66 -26.70
N SER A 691 -17.36 4.57 -25.78
CA SER A 691 -18.56 5.46 -25.86
C SER A 691 -18.83 6.17 -24.51
N ASN A 692 -18.62 7.49 -24.48
CA ASN A 692 -18.85 8.44 -23.36
C ASN A 692 -20.13 8.13 -22.54
N PRO A 693 -20.02 7.76 -21.24
CA PRO A 693 -19.73 8.70 -20.14
C PRO A 693 -18.57 8.28 -19.22
N ALA A 694 -18.10 9.21 -18.37
CA ALA A 694 -17.06 8.97 -17.36
C ALA A 694 -17.42 7.82 -16.39
N ALA A 695 -16.43 7.00 -16.02
CA ALA A 695 -16.60 5.84 -15.14
C ALA A 695 -16.84 6.24 -13.67
N ALA A 696 -16.34 7.42 -13.29
CA ALA A 696 -16.62 8.05 -12.01
C ALA A 696 -17.13 9.49 -12.20
N SER A 697 -17.95 9.96 -11.26
CA SER A 697 -18.32 11.37 -11.13
C SER A 697 -18.06 11.86 -9.72
N CYS A 698 -17.64 13.11 -9.56
CA CYS A 698 -17.56 13.75 -8.26
C CYS A 698 -18.50 14.96 -8.17
N GLY A 699 -18.85 15.36 -6.96
CA GLY A 699 -19.69 16.52 -6.74
C GLY A 699 -19.65 16.99 -5.30
N ARG A 700 -20.04 18.26 -5.11
CA ARG A 700 -20.13 18.91 -3.82
C ARG A 700 -21.39 19.74 -3.72
N ALA A 701 -22.00 19.78 -2.54
CA ALA A 701 -23.05 20.70 -2.16
C ALA A 701 -22.71 21.34 -0.80
N ASP A 702 -22.85 22.66 -0.71
CA ASP A 702 -22.64 23.43 0.52
C ASP A 702 -23.99 23.87 1.08
N PHE A 703 -24.11 23.81 2.41
CA PHE A 703 -25.30 24.13 3.17
C PHE A 703 -24.93 25.07 4.32
N ALA A 704 -25.93 25.74 4.90
CA ALA A 704 -25.71 26.55 6.10
C ALA A 704 -25.10 25.72 7.24
N TRP A 705 -25.49 24.45 7.38
CA TRP A 705 -25.01 23.55 8.43
C TRP A 705 -23.66 22.90 8.13
N GLY A 706 -23.16 22.93 6.88
CA GLY A 706 -22.03 22.10 6.49
C GLY A 706 -21.88 21.88 5.00
N SER A 707 -21.33 20.72 4.63
CA SER A 707 -21.13 20.34 3.23
C SER A 707 -21.24 18.84 3.02
N ILE A 708 -21.57 18.46 1.79
CA ILE A 708 -21.62 17.09 1.30
C ILE A 708 -20.71 17.00 0.08
N SER A 709 -19.76 16.08 0.10
CA SER A 709 -18.93 15.69 -1.04
C SER A 709 -19.25 14.25 -1.44
N ARG A 710 -19.22 13.96 -2.74
CA ARG A 710 -19.55 12.65 -3.29
C ARG A 710 -18.56 12.29 -4.39
N THR A 711 -18.16 11.03 -4.40
CA THR A 711 -17.59 10.32 -5.55
C THR A 711 -18.53 9.16 -5.89
N SER A 712 -18.91 8.98 -7.14
CA SER A 712 -19.81 7.90 -7.56
C SER A 712 -19.22 7.10 -8.68
N LEU A 713 -19.34 5.78 -8.53
CA LEU A 713 -18.73 4.79 -9.41
C LEU A 713 -19.85 4.07 -10.16
N HIS A 714 -19.74 4.06 -11.48
CA HIS A 714 -20.71 3.45 -12.36
C HIS A 714 -20.14 2.13 -12.86
N ALA A 715 -20.65 1.01 -12.33
CA ALA A 715 -20.17 -0.30 -12.75
C ALA A 715 -20.78 -0.69 -14.12
N GLU A 716 -19.99 -1.35 -14.97
CA GLU A 716 -20.38 -1.72 -16.34
C GLU A 716 -21.68 -2.55 -16.40
N LYS A 717 -22.45 -2.33 -17.48
CA LYS A 717 -23.43 -3.31 -17.95
C LYS A 717 -22.67 -4.32 -18.82
N SER A 718 -22.50 -5.55 -18.33
CA SER A 718 -22.06 -6.67 -19.18
C SER A 718 -22.90 -6.72 -20.46
N ARG A 719 -22.26 -6.65 -21.64
CA ARG A 719 -22.92 -6.69 -22.96
C ARG A 719 -23.65 -8.02 -23.23
N GLU A 720 -23.36 -9.07 -22.48
CA GLU A 720 -23.87 -10.43 -22.74
C GLU A 720 -24.97 -10.90 -21.76
N ALA A 721 -25.20 -10.16 -20.67
CA ALA A 721 -26.26 -10.49 -19.71
C ALA A 721 -27.63 -9.95 -20.18
N SER A 722 -28.34 -10.72 -21.00
CA SER A 722 -29.74 -10.48 -21.40
C SER A 722 -30.77 -10.51 -20.26
N SER A 723 -30.33 -10.66 -19.00
CA SER A 723 -31.19 -10.56 -17.81
C SER A 723 -31.09 -9.16 -17.20
N ALA A 724 -32.24 -8.52 -16.97
CA ALA A 724 -32.39 -7.21 -16.32
C ALA A 724 -31.87 -7.18 -14.86
N ARG A 725 -30.55 -7.26 -14.65
CA ARG A 725 -29.93 -6.94 -13.36
C ARG A 725 -29.89 -5.42 -13.20
N ALA A 726 -30.41 -4.94 -12.07
CA ALA A 726 -30.33 -3.55 -11.66
C ALA A 726 -28.86 -3.07 -11.70
N SER A 727 -28.59 -1.95 -12.35
CA SER A 727 -27.29 -1.28 -12.26
C SER A 727 -27.19 -0.69 -10.85
N ALA A 728 -26.23 -1.17 -10.06
CA ALA A 728 -25.95 -0.65 -8.73
C ALA A 728 -24.84 0.41 -8.85
N VAL A 729 -25.10 1.62 -8.36
CA VAL A 729 -24.10 2.71 -8.31
C VAL A 729 -23.56 2.81 -6.90
N GLN A 730 -22.23 2.83 -6.75
CA GLN A 730 -21.59 3.00 -5.45
C GLN A 730 -21.30 4.48 -5.23
N HIS A 731 -21.82 5.04 -4.15
CA HIS A 731 -21.60 6.42 -3.72
C HIS A 731 -20.68 6.46 -2.51
N LEU A 732 -19.52 7.07 -2.66
CA LEU A 732 -18.54 7.33 -1.62
C LEU A 732 -18.73 8.77 -1.16
N MET A 733 -19.27 8.95 0.05
CA MET A 733 -19.75 10.23 0.56
C MET A 733 -18.89 10.72 1.71
N THR A 734 -18.66 12.03 1.75
CA THR A 734 -18.14 12.74 2.93
C THR A 734 -19.12 13.83 3.34
N VAL A 735 -19.48 13.89 4.61
CA VAL A 735 -20.38 14.92 5.18
C VAL A 735 -19.64 15.64 6.29
N LEU A 736 -19.51 16.96 6.18
CA LEU A 736 -18.83 17.80 7.18
C LEU A 736 -19.85 18.72 7.83
N VAL A 737 -20.10 18.55 9.13
CA VAL A 737 -21.05 19.36 9.91
C VAL A 737 -20.26 20.38 10.73
N ARG A 738 -20.50 21.67 10.51
CA ARG A 738 -19.76 22.75 11.17
C ARG A 738 -20.03 22.78 12.67
N LEU A 739 -19.03 23.24 13.43
CA LEU A 739 -19.24 23.60 14.83
C LEU A 739 -20.13 24.86 14.91
N ALA A 740 -21.09 24.89 15.83
CA ALA A 740 -21.95 26.06 16.01
C ALA A 740 -21.10 27.24 16.52
N SER A 741 -21.20 28.42 15.90
CA SER A 741 -20.50 29.61 16.39
C SER A 741 -21.26 30.26 17.55
N ASP A 742 -20.53 30.85 18.51
CA ASP A 742 -21.08 31.60 19.65
C ASP A 742 -21.87 32.86 19.22
N SER A 743 -21.78 33.26 17.96
CA SER A 743 -22.44 34.43 17.39
C SER A 743 -23.90 34.18 17.02
N GLY A 744 -24.74 33.72 17.96
CA GLY A 744 -26.20 33.91 18.05
C GLY A 744 -27.16 33.62 16.86
N ASP A 745 -26.69 33.33 15.64
CA ASP A 745 -27.49 33.31 14.40
C ASP A 745 -27.63 31.89 13.79
N PHE A 746 -26.97 30.88 14.36
CA PHE A 746 -27.20 29.49 13.96
C PHE A 746 -28.51 28.98 14.57
N GLN A 747 -29.60 29.06 13.79
CA GLN A 747 -30.91 28.56 14.19
C GLN A 747 -30.84 27.07 14.59
N THR A 748 -31.27 26.80 15.82
CA THR A 748 -31.46 25.45 16.36
C THR A 748 -32.47 24.67 15.49
N GLY A 749 -31.99 23.67 14.73
CA GLY A 749 -32.90 22.80 13.94
C GLY A 749 -32.29 22.13 12.70
N TYR A 750 -31.19 22.65 12.13
CA TYR A 750 -30.65 22.17 10.85
C TYR A 750 -30.21 20.70 10.84
N HIS A 751 -29.80 20.13 11.98
CA HIS A 751 -29.45 18.70 12.08
C HIS A 751 -30.59 17.76 11.68
N GLN A 752 -31.84 18.24 11.73
CA GLN A 752 -33.00 17.46 11.31
C GLN A 752 -33.06 17.22 9.80
N HIS A 753 -32.37 18.05 9.00
CA HIS A 753 -32.44 18.04 7.55
C HIS A 753 -31.21 17.41 6.89
N VAL A 754 -30.12 17.14 7.62
CA VAL A 754 -28.86 16.63 7.04
C VAL A 754 -29.05 15.33 6.25
N GLU A 755 -29.81 14.36 6.77
CA GLU A 755 -30.10 13.13 6.02
C GLU A 755 -31.01 13.40 4.81
N ASP A 756 -32.00 14.29 4.96
CA ASP A 756 -32.94 14.63 3.89
C ASP A 756 -32.23 15.35 2.74
N ASP A 757 -31.33 16.28 3.04
CA ASP A 757 -30.47 16.98 2.09
C ASP A 757 -29.54 16.00 1.37
N LEU A 758 -28.95 15.03 2.09
CA LEU A 758 -28.12 13.98 1.50
C LEU A 758 -28.94 13.08 0.56
N ARG A 759 -30.14 12.67 0.97
CA ARG A 759 -31.05 11.89 0.11
C ARG A 759 -31.46 12.70 -1.11
N ALA A 760 -31.84 13.96 -0.96
CA ALA A 760 -32.20 14.85 -2.06
C ALA A 760 -31.04 15.01 -3.05
N TYR A 761 -29.83 15.21 -2.54
CA TYR A 761 -28.62 15.32 -3.35
C TYR A 761 -28.35 14.04 -4.16
N LEU A 762 -28.53 12.86 -3.56
CA LEU A 762 -28.40 11.57 -4.27
C LEU A 762 -29.54 11.32 -5.27
N LEU A 763 -30.76 11.79 -4.98
CA LEU A 763 -31.94 11.59 -5.83
C LEU A 763 -31.99 12.52 -7.05
N GLN A 764 -31.52 13.77 -6.93
CA GLN A 764 -31.47 14.73 -8.05
C GLN A 764 -30.66 14.20 -9.24
N LEU A 765 -29.72 13.30 -8.99
CA LEU A 765 -28.87 12.68 -10.01
C LEU A 765 -29.59 11.61 -10.85
N ASN A 766 -30.78 11.14 -10.44
CA ASN A 766 -31.54 10.09 -11.11
C ASN A 766 -32.73 10.62 -11.94
N ILE A 767 -32.85 11.93 -12.14
CA ILE A 767 -34.05 12.57 -12.74
C ILE A 767 -34.12 12.41 -14.28
N SER A 768 -33.11 11.82 -14.93
CA SER A 768 -33.20 11.42 -16.34
C SER A 768 -34.02 10.13 -16.52
N HIS A 769 -35.35 10.28 -16.55
CA HIS A 769 -36.33 9.31 -17.07
C HIS A 769 -36.49 7.95 -16.36
N GLN A 770 -36.80 7.85 -15.05
CA GLN A 770 -37.57 6.70 -14.51
C GLN A 770 -38.46 7.04 -13.29
N PRO A 771 -39.68 6.47 -13.17
CA PRO A 771 -40.66 6.82 -12.13
C PRO A 771 -40.48 6.12 -10.76
N LYS A 772 -39.42 5.34 -10.53
CA LYS A 772 -39.16 4.65 -9.25
C LYS A 772 -37.94 5.26 -8.53
N SER A 773 -38.12 5.73 -7.29
CA SER A 773 -36.99 6.20 -6.47
C SER A 773 -36.04 5.04 -6.16
N PRO A 774 -34.71 5.21 -6.33
CA PRO A 774 -33.72 4.17 -6.02
C PRO A 774 -33.70 3.87 -4.51
N LEU A 775 -33.44 2.61 -4.18
CA LEU A 775 -33.17 2.22 -2.79
C LEU A 775 -31.73 2.60 -2.45
N LEU A 776 -31.56 3.41 -1.41
CA LEU A 776 -30.26 3.79 -0.85
C LEU A 776 -29.96 2.89 0.35
N GLU A 777 -28.83 2.19 0.31
CA GLU A 777 -28.36 1.30 1.37
C GLU A 777 -26.97 1.77 1.82
N CYS A 778 -26.84 2.22 3.09
CA CYS A 778 -25.52 2.47 3.67
C CYS A 778 -24.84 1.11 3.89
N VAL A 779 -23.68 0.87 3.29
CA VAL A 779 -22.94 -0.39 3.40
C VAL A 779 -22.09 -0.38 4.68
N HIS A 780 -21.27 0.67 4.82
CA HIS A 780 -20.45 0.95 5.98
C HIS A 780 -20.10 2.44 6.02
N GLY A 781 -19.70 2.94 7.19
CA GLY A 781 -19.16 4.28 7.32
C GLY A 781 -18.69 4.58 8.74
N THR A 782 -18.03 5.72 8.88
CA THR A 782 -17.40 6.20 10.12
C THR A 782 -17.81 7.64 10.39
N ALA A 783 -18.19 7.92 11.63
CA ALA A 783 -18.47 9.25 12.17
C ALA A 783 -17.36 9.65 13.15
N PHE A 784 -16.70 10.77 12.87
CA PHE A 784 -15.71 11.41 13.73
C PHE A 784 -16.44 12.51 14.51
N VAL A 785 -16.54 12.37 15.82
CA VAL A 785 -17.38 13.22 16.67
C VAL A 785 -16.50 14.05 17.59
N SER A 786 -16.57 15.38 17.49
CA SER A 786 -15.85 16.28 18.40
C SER A 786 -16.44 16.20 19.81
N THR A 787 -15.59 15.96 20.80
CA THR A 787 -15.95 16.05 22.22
C THR A 787 -16.18 17.50 22.65
N VAL A 788 -15.61 18.46 21.93
CA VAL A 788 -15.84 19.89 22.10
C VAL A 788 -17.04 20.28 21.24
N GLY A 789 -18.24 20.19 21.81
CA GLY A 789 -19.47 20.72 21.20
C GLY A 789 -20.08 19.90 20.07
N GLY A 790 -19.66 18.64 19.85
CA GLY A 790 -20.24 17.74 18.84
C GLY A 790 -21.24 16.70 19.37
N HIS A 791 -21.27 16.45 20.69
CA HIS A 791 -22.16 15.44 21.28
C HIS A 791 -23.65 15.68 21.00
N PRO A 792 -24.21 16.89 21.22
CA PRO A 792 -25.64 17.14 20.98
C PRO A 792 -26.05 16.91 19.52
N GLN A 793 -25.19 17.29 18.57
CA GLN A 793 -25.43 17.17 17.14
C GLN A 793 -25.39 15.70 16.73
N TRP A 794 -24.41 14.95 17.22
CA TRP A 794 -24.33 13.51 16.95
C TRP A 794 -25.52 12.75 17.55
N ALA A 795 -25.98 13.12 18.75
CA ALA A 795 -27.14 12.49 19.39
C ALA A 795 -28.42 12.56 18.53
N GLU A 796 -28.61 13.63 17.77
CA GLU A 796 -29.74 13.76 16.84
C GLU A 796 -29.48 13.10 15.48
N LEU A 797 -28.25 13.20 14.97
CA LEU A 797 -27.88 12.57 13.70
C LEU A 797 -27.92 11.04 13.78
N SER A 798 -27.44 10.44 14.87
CA SER A 798 -27.38 8.99 15.05
C SER A 798 -28.74 8.31 15.14
N LYS A 799 -29.81 9.07 15.41
CA LYS A 799 -31.20 8.58 15.35
C LYS A 799 -31.70 8.35 13.92
N ARG A 800 -30.98 8.86 12.93
CA ARG A 800 -31.36 8.84 11.51
C ARG A 800 -30.89 7.54 10.84
N GLN A 801 -31.63 7.08 9.83
CA GLN A 801 -31.47 5.73 9.27
C GLN A 801 -30.10 5.51 8.61
N LEU A 802 -29.59 6.51 7.87
CA LEU A 802 -28.33 6.39 7.16
C LEU A 802 -27.11 6.56 8.08
N PHE A 803 -27.29 7.13 9.27
CA PHE A 803 -26.19 7.46 10.19
C PHE A 803 -26.14 6.56 11.43
N GLY A 804 -27.27 5.94 11.81
CA GLY A 804 -27.37 5.18 13.06
C GLY A 804 -26.51 3.92 13.12
N THR A 805 -26.02 3.41 11.99
CA THR A 805 -25.16 2.21 11.92
C THR A 805 -23.66 2.52 11.78
N LEU A 806 -23.29 3.80 11.75
CA LEU A 806 -21.90 4.21 11.55
C LEU A 806 -21.01 3.78 12.74
N THR A 807 -19.77 3.43 12.42
CA THR A 807 -18.69 3.35 13.41
C THR A 807 -18.47 4.74 13.99
N VAL A 808 -18.39 4.87 15.31
CA VAL A 808 -18.19 6.17 15.96
C VAL A 808 -16.80 6.26 16.54
N ILE A 809 -16.09 7.33 16.20
CA ILE A 809 -14.78 7.66 16.74
C ILE A 809 -14.90 8.99 17.50
N PRO A 810 -14.93 8.95 18.84
CA PRO A 810 -14.80 10.15 19.66
C PRO A 810 -13.44 10.80 19.38
N CYS A 811 -13.42 12.08 19.06
CA CYS A 811 -12.21 12.86 18.80
C CYS A 811 -12.18 14.05 19.74
N ARG A 812 -11.01 14.49 20.20
CA ARG A 812 -10.90 15.69 21.04
C ARG A 812 -11.47 16.89 20.28
N SER A 813 -10.99 17.08 19.06
CA SER A 813 -11.47 18.02 18.06
C SER A 813 -11.46 17.36 16.68
N VAL A 814 -12.24 17.89 15.75
CA VAL A 814 -12.28 17.45 14.36
C VAL A 814 -12.17 18.67 13.47
N TYR A 815 -11.33 18.61 12.46
CA TYR A 815 -11.22 19.63 11.43
C TYR A 815 -11.44 19.00 10.07
N GLY A 816 -11.87 19.80 9.09
CA GLY A 816 -11.98 19.30 7.73
C GLY A 816 -12.03 20.37 6.67
N ARG A 817 -11.81 19.91 5.44
CA ARG A 817 -11.97 20.70 4.22
C ARG A 817 -12.82 19.90 3.23
N PRO A 818 -13.90 20.47 2.70
CA PRO A 818 -14.62 19.83 1.60
C PRO A 818 -13.74 19.70 0.36
N GLY A 819 -14.05 18.73 -0.51
CA GLY A 819 -13.33 18.56 -1.78
C GLY A 819 -13.51 19.76 -2.71
N THR A 820 -12.73 19.80 -3.79
CA THR A 820 -12.88 20.84 -4.83
C THR A 820 -14.20 20.66 -5.59
N PRO A 821 -14.95 21.75 -5.87
CA PRO A 821 -16.16 21.69 -6.67
C PRO A 821 -15.84 21.45 -8.15
N PHE A 822 -16.60 20.59 -8.83
CA PHE A 822 -16.37 20.23 -10.24
C PHE A 822 -16.79 21.32 -11.24
N SER A 823 -17.55 22.33 -10.81
CA SER A 823 -18.12 23.38 -11.69
C SER A 823 -17.10 24.39 -12.25
N SER A 824 -15.81 24.28 -11.90
CA SER A 824 -14.77 25.22 -12.38
C SER A 824 -14.20 24.89 -13.76
N ILE A 825 -14.65 23.81 -14.42
CA ILE A 825 -14.07 23.33 -15.69
C ILE A 825 -14.97 23.62 -16.91
N ASP A 826 -16.29 23.78 -16.73
CA ASP A 826 -17.23 23.90 -17.88
C ASP A 826 -17.54 25.33 -18.35
N ASP A 827 -17.22 26.39 -17.58
CA ASP A 827 -17.60 27.78 -17.91
C ASP A 827 -16.55 28.57 -18.73
N ALA A 828 -15.45 27.94 -19.15
CA ALA A 828 -14.35 28.62 -19.85
C ALA A 828 -14.30 28.38 -21.37
N SER A 829 -15.37 27.90 -22.01
CA SER A 829 -15.41 27.86 -23.49
C SER A 829 -16.80 27.68 -24.10
N GLU A 830 -17.59 28.75 -24.21
CA GLU A 830 -18.46 28.95 -25.39
C GLU A 830 -18.55 30.45 -25.73
N GLY A 831 -17.56 30.90 -26.49
CA GLY A 831 -17.73 32.08 -27.33
C GLY A 831 -18.65 31.74 -28.51
N ALA A 832 -19.97 31.80 -28.30
CA ALA A 832 -20.94 31.87 -29.37
C ALA A 832 -22.10 32.80 -28.98
N LYS A 833 -22.15 33.95 -29.65
CA LYS A 833 -23.29 34.87 -29.63
C LYS A 833 -24.54 34.15 -30.15
N SER A 834 -25.54 33.95 -29.32
CA SER A 834 -26.94 34.13 -29.72
C SER A 834 -27.82 34.39 -28.51
N SER A 835 -28.62 35.44 -28.64
CA SER A 835 -29.68 35.84 -27.72
C SER A 835 -30.78 34.78 -27.68
N GLU A 836 -31.12 34.27 -26.50
CA GLU A 836 -32.48 34.23 -25.99
C GLU A 836 -32.49 33.76 -24.53
N SER A 837 -33.14 34.55 -23.69
CA SER A 837 -33.31 34.37 -22.26
C SER A 837 -34.09 33.09 -21.94
N LEU A 838 -33.49 32.16 -21.20
CA LEU A 838 -34.21 31.12 -20.46
C LEU A 838 -33.68 31.01 -19.02
N GLY A 839 -34.24 31.85 -18.16
CA GLY A 839 -34.58 31.54 -16.77
C GLY A 839 -33.47 31.14 -15.79
N GLN A 840 -32.77 32.13 -15.24
CA GLN A 840 -32.37 32.06 -13.82
C GLN A 840 -33.64 31.88 -12.97
N VAL A 841 -33.88 30.66 -12.47
CA VAL A 841 -34.86 30.47 -11.39
C VAL A 841 -34.19 30.90 -10.09
N ARG A 842 -34.29 32.21 -9.79
CA ARG A 842 -34.15 32.73 -8.43
C ARG A 842 -35.31 32.18 -7.60
N TYR A 843 -35.03 31.31 -6.63
CA TYR A 843 -35.99 31.03 -5.58
C TYR A 843 -35.92 32.13 -4.50
N PRO A 844 -37.07 32.71 -4.09
CA PRO A 844 -37.13 33.56 -2.92
C PRO A 844 -37.19 32.67 -1.68
N GLY A 845 -36.12 32.62 -0.87
CA GLY A 845 -36.18 32.00 0.47
C GLY A 845 -34.94 31.28 0.98
N THR A 846 -33.90 31.04 0.18
CA THR A 846 -32.64 30.44 0.66
C THR A 846 -31.53 31.47 0.56
N GLY A 847 -31.10 31.99 1.71
CA GLY A 847 -29.93 32.86 1.80
C GLY A 847 -28.68 32.10 1.40
N VAL A 848 -28.33 32.14 0.12
CA VAL A 848 -27.01 31.72 -0.36
C VAL A 848 -26.05 32.84 0.05
N ALA A 849 -25.36 32.64 1.18
CA ALA A 849 -24.28 33.52 1.56
C ALA A 849 -23.11 33.34 0.58
N ASP A 850 -22.45 34.46 0.25
CA ASP A 850 -21.24 34.52 -0.56
C ASP A 850 -20.05 33.95 0.26
N VAL A 851 -19.87 32.63 0.28
CA VAL A 851 -18.84 31.91 1.08
C VAL A 851 -17.55 31.69 0.27
N THR A 852 -17.22 32.58 -0.66
CA THR A 852 -16.10 32.37 -1.60
C THR A 852 -14.72 32.62 -0.98
N ALA A 853 -14.63 33.34 0.15
CA ALA A 853 -13.36 33.70 0.80
C ALA A 853 -12.89 32.78 1.97
N GLU A 854 -13.79 32.00 2.61
CA GLU A 854 -13.45 31.11 3.74
C GLU A 854 -12.91 29.73 3.31
N SER A 855 -12.77 29.49 2.00
CA SER A 855 -12.58 28.16 1.40
C SER A 855 -11.14 27.61 1.40
N ALA A 856 -10.17 28.32 2.00
CA ALA A 856 -8.75 27.98 1.92
C ALA A 856 -8.18 27.25 3.16
N THR A 857 -8.89 27.23 4.30
CA THR A 857 -8.37 26.73 5.59
C THR A 857 -9.13 25.51 6.10
N CYS A 858 -8.48 24.71 6.94
CA CYS A 858 -9.11 23.57 7.62
C CYS A 858 -10.04 24.10 8.72
N GLN A 859 -11.34 23.80 8.63
CA GLN A 859 -12.36 24.38 9.51
C GLN A 859 -12.69 23.43 10.67
N PRO A 860 -12.97 23.91 11.89
CA PRO A 860 -13.42 23.07 12.99
C PRO A 860 -14.85 22.55 12.74
N LEU A 861 -15.07 21.28 13.09
CA LEU A 861 -16.31 20.54 12.82
C LEU A 861 -16.90 19.96 14.12
N ALA A 862 -18.22 19.92 14.20
CA ALA A 862 -18.93 19.18 15.22
C ALA A 862 -18.86 17.67 14.95
N VAL A 863 -19.13 17.29 13.68
CA VAL A 863 -19.13 15.91 13.22
C VAL A 863 -18.61 15.86 11.78
N ALA A 864 -17.75 14.90 11.47
CA ALA A 864 -17.41 14.53 10.09
C ALA A 864 -17.81 13.08 9.85
N MET A 865 -18.32 12.74 8.66
CA MET A 865 -18.74 11.37 8.33
C MET A 865 -18.20 10.96 6.96
N THR A 866 -17.69 9.74 6.86
CA THR A 866 -17.33 9.09 5.59
C THR A 866 -18.13 7.81 5.43
N MET A 867 -18.78 7.59 4.29
CA MET A 867 -19.67 6.44 4.12
C MET A 867 -19.71 5.94 2.67
N ARG A 868 -19.92 4.64 2.52
CA ARG A 868 -20.31 4.02 1.26
C ARG A 868 -21.82 3.79 1.28
N ILE A 869 -22.51 4.33 0.28
CA ILE A 869 -23.94 4.12 0.05
C ILE A 869 -24.10 3.51 -1.34
N ASP A 870 -24.72 2.35 -1.42
CA ASP A 870 -25.05 1.73 -2.69
C ASP A 870 -26.48 2.12 -3.08
N SER A 871 -26.68 2.53 -4.33
CA SER A 871 -28.01 2.81 -4.88
C SER A 871 -28.39 1.76 -5.90
N THR A 872 -29.62 1.23 -5.80
CA THR A 872 -30.14 0.22 -6.73
C THR A 872 -31.50 0.63 -7.29
N ILE A 873 -31.67 0.53 -8.61
CA ILE A 873 -32.95 0.74 -9.29
C ILE A 873 -33.67 -0.61 -9.39
N ARG A 874 -34.75 -0.81 -8.62
CA ARG A 874 -35.56 -2.02 -8.77
C ARG A 874 -36.27 -2.00 -10.12
N ALA A 875 -36.04 -3.04 -10.94
CA ALA A 875 -36.77 -3.28 -12.19
C ALA A 875 -38.29 -3.25 -11.97
#